data_AF-A0A6A6XLD7-F1
#
_entry.id   AF-A0A6A6XLD7-F1
#
_cell.length_a   1.000
_cell.length_b   1.000
_cell.length_c   1.000
_cell.angle_alpha   90.00
_cell.angle_beta   90.00
_cell.angle_gamma   90.00
#
_symmetry.space_group_name_H-M   'P 1'
#
loop_
_entity.id
_entity.type
_entity.pdbx_description
1 polymer ?
#
loop_
_entity_poly.entity_id
_entity_poly.type
_entity_poly.pdbx_seq_one_letter_code
_entity_poly.pdbx_strand_id
1 'polypeptide(L)'
;MRQVSPESPGIFDFIMDLYHACDGKWDTLVAECNITSEELASFIEYAAMFLCNLGNFYGEGDQKLVPDVTAKALRKIADISPKTKAGLDKIIDPLLAVPPFSLGYPSKNAQSGYYLSDEPITQDEIAKVSEVMNKKSIGPENTRVRKVIKDGKPVLQLLQASAQTGPLKNGHEELADGMFLVRGDHSEELAKVCSALEKAKEYAGNDKQSQFLTHYIECFRTGSLEAFQESQKVWVTDVSARVENILGFIEPYRDPAGIRSEWEAMIGIADADEIKKLKSFVDSSATFIRQLPWAVNGVNDGKGPFEKSLFEAPDFTSVYALAVCGSIVFEAANLPNYEHIRETCGSKNVVLANRLSVNNNPNLPCYWVDASELNFFKSTTHIVRFLTTAIHELIGHGTGKLLSETSPGAYNFDKQNPPISPLNGEVVTSHYLAGQTWGSVFGRLAGTVEEFRAILMSEYFMDNKDLLGIFGYTENSNITAKDLLYATYLNIGVDGLQALEHYNFQDQAWGQVHHQAHFSILKHLLQDGDGIISIAHDLAQQSLTVHVDQSKIHSHGKPSLGRYLSKLHIWRCTADVSACRKFYEPLCAVDGVYEEWRKIVVSKPNMRWKFVQPNTFVRGKNVEVKAYEESDEGIIQSWVERDI
;
A
#
# COMPACT_ATOMS: atom_id res chain seq x y z
N MET A 1 -3.02 14.62 6.99
CA MET A 1 -3.17 16.09 6.78
C MET A 1 -1.85 16.85 6.73
N ARG A 2 -1.14 17.14 7.84
CA ARG A 2 0.09 17.98 7.79
C ARG A 2 1.26 17.38 7.00
N GLN A 3 1.25 16.06 6.76
CA GLN A 3 2.20 15.37 5.88
C GLN A 3 1.82 15.47 4.38
N VAL A 4 0.61 15.95 4.07
CA VAL A 4 0.09 16.07 2.69
C VAL A 4 0.38 17.47 2.13
N SER A 5 -0.25 18.49 2.69
CA SER A 5 -0.09 19.89 2.25
C SER A 5 -0.28 20.89 3.40
N PRO A 6 0.32 22.10 3.31
CA PRO A 6 0.15 23.15 4.31
C PRO A 6 -1.30 23.59 4.52
N GLU A 7 -2.11 23.59 3.47
CA GLU A 7 -3.51 24.03 3.47
C GLU A 7 -4.49 22.98 3.98
N SER A 8 -4.12 21.69 3.99
CA SER A 8 -5.02 20.59 4.38
C SER A 8 -5.69 20.80 5.75
N PRO A 9 -4.98 21.15 6.84
CA PRO A 9 -5.64 21.39 8.12
C PRO A 9 -6.71 22.50 8.06
N GLY A 10 -6.44 23.59 7.33
CA GLY A 10 -7.40 24.68 7.20
C GLY A 10 -8.63 24.31 6.35
N ILE A 11 -8.45 23.43 5.35
CA ILE A 11 -9.57 22.87 4.56
C ILE A 11 -10.45 21.99 5.45
N PHE A 12 -9.85 21.14 6.27
CA PHE A 12 -10.58 20.32 7.25
C PHE A 12 -11.42 21.21 8.18
N ASP A 13 -10.79 22.20 8.81
CA ASP A 13 -11.48 23.13 9.72
C ASP A 13 -12.64 23.85 9.01
N PHE A 14 -12.45 24.27 7.75
CA PHE A 14 -13.50 24.92 6.97
C PHE A 14 -14.71 24.00 6.72
N ILE A 15 -14.47 22.72 6.41
CA ILE A 15 -15.55 21.73 6.22
C ILE A 15 -16.31 21.51 7.53
N MET A 16 -15.60 21.33 8.65
CA MET A 16 -16.23 21.16 9.97
C MET A 16 -17.06 22.39 10.37
N ASP A 17 -16.50 23.59 10.16
CA ASP A 17 -17.16 24.86 10.47
C ASP A 17 -18.42 25.08 9.64
N LEU A 18 -18.42 24.68 8.36
CA LEU A 18 -19.61 24.73 7.52
C LEU A 18 -20.70 23.79 8.01
N TYR A 19 -20.34 22.54 8.34
CA TYR A 19 -21.30 21.58 8.88
C TYR A 19 -21.96 22.12 10.16
N HIS A 20 -21.17 22.69 11.08
CA HIS A 20 -21.71 23.27 12.31
C HIS A 20 -22.56 24.53 12.05
N ALA A 21 -22.20 25.35 11.07
CA ALA A 21 -22.97 26.54 10.72
C ALA A 21 -24.34 26.20 10.11
N CYS A 22 -24.46 25.11 9.35
CA CYS A 22 -25.71 24.65 8.78
C CYS A 22 -26.41 23.53 9.59
N ASP A 23 -25.84 23.11 10.73
CA ASP A 23 -26.36 22.00 11.56
C ASP A 23 -26.56 20.70 10.76
N GLY A 24 -25.62 20.42 9.84
CA GLY A 24 -25.69 19.29 8.91
C GLY A 24 -26.81 19.38 7.86
N LYS A 25 -27.59 20.47 7.81
CA LYS A 25 -28.67 20.71 6.85
C LYS A 25 -28.11 21.49 5.66
N TRP A 26 -27.41 20.79 4.76
CA TRP A 26 -26.70 21.43 3.65
C TRP A 26 -27.57 22.30 2.74
N ASP A 27 -28.86 21.97 2.57
CA ASP A 27 -29.82 22.78 1.81
C ASP A 27 -29.99 24.22 2.35
N THR A 28 -29.67 24.46 3.63
CA THR A 28 -29.62 25.81 4.19
C THR A 28 -28.64 26.71 3.43
N LEU A 29 -27.53 26.15 2.91
CA LEU A 29 -26.58 26.93 2.11
C LEU A 29 -27.19 27.37 0.77
N VAL A 30 -28.02 26.54 0.13
CA VAL A 30 -28.75 26.95 -1.08
C VAL A 30 -29.75 28.06 -0.76
N ALA A 31 -30.51 27.89 0.32
CA ALA A 31 -31.54 28.84 0.73
C ALA A 31 -30.98 30.21 1.16
N GLU A 32 -29.84 30.24 1.85
CA GLU A 32 -29.31 31.44 2.51
C GLU A 32 -28.08 32.04 1.81
N CYS A 33 -27.28 31.24 1.11
CA CYS A 33 -26.02 31.68 0.50
C CYS A 33 -26.11 31.95 -1.02
N ASN A 34 -27.28 31.80 -1.63
CA ASN A 34 -27.50 32.09 -3.06
C ASN A 34 -26.56 31.31 -4.00
N ILE A 35 -26.37 30.02 -3.70
CA ILE A 35 -25.68 29.03 -4.55
C ILE A 35 -26.70 28.10 -5.19
N THR A 36 -26.33 27.40 -6.26
CA THR A 36 -27.20 26.37 -6.84
C THR A 36 -27.03 25.03 -6.13
N SER A 37 -28.00 24.13 -6.32
CA SER A 37 -27.89 22.75 -5.81
C SER A 37 -26.72 21.99 -6.46
N GLU A 38 -26.38 22.27 -7.71
CA GLU A 38 -25.20 21.67 -8.34
C GLU A 38 -23.89 22.18 -7.73
N GLU A 39 -23.77 23.48 -7.46
CA GLU A 39 -22.60 24.06 -6.77
C GLU A 39 -22.41 23.46 -5.37
N LEU A 40 -23.51 23.23 -4.64
CA LEU A 40 -23.49 22.57 -3.34
C LEU A 40 -23.05 21.10 -3.46
N ALA A 41 -23.62 20.34 -4.40
CA ALA A 41 -23.28 18.94 -4.62
C ALA A 41 -21.79 18.77 -4.96
N SER A 42 -21.25 19.60 -5.86
CA SER A 42 -19.82 19.60 -6.20
C SER A 42 -18.92 19.91 -4.99
N PHE A 43 -19.34 20.79 -4.08
CA PHE A 43 -18.61 21.06 -2.84
C PHE A 43 -18.65 19.88 -1.87
N ILE A 44 -19.82 19.28 -1.67
CA ILE A 44 -20.00 18.13 -0.77
C ILE A 44 -19.17 16.92 -1.26
N GLU A 45 -19.19 16.65 -2.57
CA GLU A 45 -18.34 15.62 -3.21
C GLU A 45 -16.86 15.88 -2.92
N TYR A 46 -16.39 17.12 -3.12
CA TYR A 46 -15.02 17.51 -2.79
C TYR A 46 -14.69 17.32 -1.31
N ALA A 47 -15.57 17.75 -0.42
CA ALA A 47 -15.37 17.66 1.03
C ALA A 47 -15.28 16.20 1.48
N ALA A 48 -16.17 15.34 1.01
CA ALA A 48 -16.14 13.91 1.29
C ALA A 48 -14.86 13.25 0.76
N MET A 49 -14.46 13.54 -0.48
CA MET A 49 -13.23 13.02 -1.06
C MET A 49 -11.99 13.50 -0.29
N PHE A 50 -11.91 14.78 0.06
CA PHE A 50 -10.84 15.35 0.88
C PHE A 50 -10.70 14.61 2.21
N LEU A 51 -11.83 14.35 2.88
CA LEU A 51 -11.88 13.66 4.17
C LEU A 51 -11.47 12.19 4.05
N CYS A 52 -11.84 11.49 2.97
CA CYS A 52 -11.37 10.13 2.72
C CYS A 52 -9.86 10.03 2.45
N ASN A 53 -9.23 11.09 1.93
CA ASN A 53 -7.79 11.11 1.61
C ASN A 53 -6.93 11.79 2.70
N LEU A 54 -7.55 12.33 3.76
CA LEU A 54 -6.91 13.12 4.82
C LEU A 54 -6.07 14.30 4.27
N GLY A 55 -6.54 14.91 3.18
CA GLY A 55 -5.85 15.99 2.49
C GLY A 55 -6.37 16.23 1.07
N ASN A 56 -5.92 17.31 0.44
CA ASN A 56 -6.31 17.70 -0.92
C ASN A 56 -5.43 17.06 -2.01
N PHE A 57 -4.93 15.85 -1.78
CA PHE A 57 -4.21 15.04 -2.76
C PHE A 57 -4.67 13.59 -2.60
N TYR A 58 -4.96 12.92 -3.71
CA TYR A 58 -5.35 11.51 -3.68
C TYR A 58 -4.25 10.66 -3.00
N GLY A 59 -4.64 9.77 -2.08
CA GLY A 59 -3.72 8.82 -1.46
C GLY A 59 -3.12 7.84 -2.47
N GLU A 60 -3.88 7.51 -3.52
CA GLU A 60 -3.38 6.77 -4.69
C GLU A 60 -3.05 7.71 -5.84
N GLY A 61 -1.79 7.68 -6.30
CA GLY A 61 -1.31 8.44 -7.45
C GLY A 61 -0.95 9.90 -7.14
N ASP A 62 -1.15 10.38 -5.91
CA ASP A 62 -0.64 11.65 -5.40
C ASP A 62 -1.04 12.89 -6.22
N GLN A 63 -2.12 12.83 -6.99
CA GLN A 63 -2.62 13.96 -7.78
C GLN A 63 -3.40 14.95 -6.90
N LYS A 64 -3.28 16.25 -7.19
CA LYS A 64 -4.02 17.29 -6.46
C LYS A 64 -5.52 17.17 -6.69
N LEU A 65 -6.29 17.24 -5.59
CA LEU A 65 -7.74 17.36 -5.56
C LEU A 65 -8.12 18.84 -5.53
N VAL A 66 -8.96 19.27 -6.48
CA VAL A 66 -9.47 20.64 -6.57
C VAL A 66 -10.99 20.57 -6.65
N PRO A 67 -11.73 21.40 -5.88
CA PRO A 67 -13.18 21.41 -5.96
C PRO A 67 -13.65 21.87 -7.35
N ASP A 68 -14.64 21.19 -7.92
CA ASP A 68 -15.32 21.63 -9.15
C ASP A 68 -16.34 22.73 -8.83
N VAL A 69 -15.86 23.80 -8.18
CA VAL A 69 -16.66 24.92 -7.66
C VAL A 69 -15.87 26.20 -7.86
N THR A 70 -16.52 27.25 -8.35
CA THR A 70 -15.85 28.54 -8.57
C THR A 70 -15.47 29.21 -7.25
N ALA A 71 -14.41 30.03 -7.26
CA ALA A 71 -14.04 30.87 -6.11
C ALA A 71 -15.21 31.75 -5.62
N LYS A 72 -16.07 32.22 -6.53
CA LYS A 72 -17.26 33.00 -6.21
C LYS A 72 -18.28 32.17 -5.43
N ALA A 73 -18.52 30.93 -5.85
CA ALA A 73 -19.45 30.02 -5.18
C ALA A 73 -18.91 29.59 -3.81
N LEU A 74 -17.61 29.30 -3.68
CA LEU A 74 -16.98 29.04 -2.37
C LEU A 74 -17.14 30.22 -1.40
N ARG A 75 -16.91 31.45 -1.88
CA ARG A 75 -17.11 32.65 -1.05
C ARG A 75 -18.55 32.82 -0.57
N LYS A 76 -19.52 32.50 -1.44
CA LYS A 76 -20.94 32.47 -1.08
C LYS A 76 -21.23 31.40 -0.04
N ILE A 77 -20.78 30.15 -0.24
CA ILE A 77 -20.91 29.06 0.74
C ILE A 77 -20.40 29.51 2.12
N ALA A 78 -19.25 30.18 2.15
CA ALA A 78 -18.65 30.66 3.38
C ALA A 78 -19.38 31.85 4.04
N ASP A 79 -20.32 32.52 3.36
CA ASP A 79 -21.06 33.67 3.92
C ASP A 79 -22.10 33.26 4.97
N ILE A 80 -22.36 31.96 5.17
CA ILE A 80 -23.26 31.45 6.23
C ILE A 80 -22.86 31.90 7.63
N SER A 81 -21.57 32.14 7.88
CA SER A 81 -21.09 32.67 9.16
C SER A 81 -19.78 33.48 9.02
N PRO A 82 -19.47 34.39 9.97
CA PRO A 82 -18.17 35.07 10.00
C PRO A 82 -16.98 34.12 10.16
N LYS A 83 -17.17 33.00 10.87
CA LYS A 83 -16.11 32.00 11.12
C LYS A 83 -15.72 31.29 9.82
N THR A 84 -16.71 30.80 9.08
CA THR A 84 -16.51 30.12 7.78
C THR A 84 -15.85 31.04 6.76
N LYS A 85 -16.23 32.33 6.73
CA LYS A 85 -15.60 33.34 5.88
C LYS A 85 -14.12 33.54 6.19
N ALA A 86 -13.79 33.74 7.47
CA ALA A 86 -12.41 33.89 7.92
C ALA A 86 -11.58 32.61 7.72
N GLY A 87 -12.21 31.43 7.82
CA GLY A 87 -11.60 30.14 7.49
C GLY A 87 -11.22 30.06 6.01
N LEU A 88 -12.19 30.30 5.11
CA LEU A 88 -11.98 30.24 3.67
C LEU A 88 -10.92 31.24 3.19
N ASP A 89 -10.92 32.47 3.71
CA ASP A 89 -9.94 33.50 3.28
C ASP A 89 -8.48 33.08 3.52
N LYS A 90 -8.21 32.18 4.48
CA LYS A 90 -6.86 31.64 4.73
C LYS A 90 -6.42 30.58 3.72
N ILE A 91 -7.36 29.91 3.06
CA ILE A 91 -7.09 28.70 2.27
C ILE A 91 -7.56 28.77 0.81
N ILE A 92 -8.37 29.75 0.41
CA ILE A 92 -9.02 29.75 -0.91
C ILE A 92 -8.02 29.73 -2.07
N ASP A 93 -6.92 30.45 -1.94
CA ASP A 93 -5.88 30.50 -2.97
C ASP A 93 -5.17 29.14 -3.12
N PRO A 94 -4.57 28.54 -2.07
CA PRO A 94 -3.95 27.22 -2.20
C PRO A 94 -4.95 26.09 -2.49
N LEU A 95 -6.21 26.20 -2.05
CA LEU A 95 -7.30 25.27 -2.35
C LEU A 95 -7.56 25.15 -3.86
N LEU A 96 -7.55 26.29 -4.58
CA LEU A 96 -7.85 26.36 -6.02
C LEU A 96 -6.61 26.36 -6.92
N ALA A 97 -5.40 26.50 -6.36
CA ALA A 97 -4.17 26.64 -7.13
C ALA A 97 -3.80 25.34 -7.89
N VAL A 98 -3.57 25.44 -9.19
CA VAL A 98 -2.92 24.41 -10.01
C VAL A 98 -1.95 25.11 -10.96
N PRO A 99 -0.64 24.83 -10.92
CA PRO A 99 0.06 23.88 -10.04
C PRO A 99 0.07 24.26 -8.53
N PRO A 100 0.50 23.36 -7.61
CA PRO A 100 1.08 22.03 -7.84
C PRO A 100 0.07 21.01 -8.38
N PHE A 101 0.53 20.08 -9.22
CA PHE A 101 -0.28 19.02 -9.83
C PHE A 101 -0.25 17.73 -9.01
N SER A 102 0.85 17.48 -8.27
CA SER A 102 1.05 16.25 -7.51
C SER A 102 1.88 16.46 -6.25
N LEU A 103 1.95 15.43 -5.41
CA LEU A 103 3.04 15.33 -4.43
C LEU A 103 4.36 14.97 -5.14
N GLY A 104 5.47 15.41 -4.54
CA GLY A 104 6.81 15.22 -5.09
C GLY A 104 7.82 16.13 -4.42
N TYR A 105 9.07 16.15 -4.90
CA TYR A 105 10.05 17.12 -4.42
C TYR A 105 9.51 18.55 -4.62
N PRO A 106 9.64 19.44 -3.61
CA PRO A 106 9.15 20.81 -3.72
C PRO A 106 9.65 21.49 -4.99
N SER A 107 8.72 21.94 -5.83
CA SER A 107 9.01 22.57 -7.12
C SER A 107 7.83 23.42 -7.58
N LYS A 108 7.92 23.98 -8.79
CA LYS A 108 6.77 24.67 -9.40
C LYS A 108 5.58 23.73 -9.63
N ASN A 109 5.81 22.44 -9.87
CA ASN A 109 4.78 21.49 -10.31
C ASN A 109 4.35 20.51 -9.20
N ALA A 110 5.11 20.41 -8.11
CA ALA A 110 4.87 19.45 -7.04
C ALA A 110 5.15 20.05 -5.67
N GLN A 111 4.53 19.50 -4.63
CA GLN A 111 4.76 19.89 -3.25
C GLN A 111 4.91 18.69 -2.32
N SER A 112 5.37 18.92 -1.09
CA SER A 112 5.51 17.87 -0.09
C SER A 112 5.30 18.42 1.32
N GLY A 113 4.49 17.73 2.12
CA GLY A 113 4.37 18.02 3.54
C GLY A 113 5.57 17.54 4.39
N TYR A 114 6.54 16.81 3.80
CA TYR A 114 7.76 16.33 4.47
C TYR A 114 8.92 17.32 4.40
N TYR A 115 8.90 18.25 3.43
CA TYR A 115 9.96 19.22 3.19
C TYR A 115 9.40 20.64 3.26
N LEU A 116 9.41 21.18 4.47
CA LEU A 116 8.88 22.49 4.81
C LEU A 116 9.94 23.56 4.54
N SER A 117 9.54 24.67 3.94
CA SER A 117 10.49 25.77 3.76
C SER A 117 9.82 27.09 3.44
N ASP A 118 10.35 28.16 4.01
CA ASP A 118 10.03 29.53 3.57
C ASP A 118 10.78 29.87 2.26
N GLU A 119 11.93 29.23 2.03
CA GLU A 119 12.71 29.30 0.78
C GLU A 119 12.95 27.91 0.20
N PRO A 120 12.95 27.71 -1.13
CA PRO A 120 13.09 26.40 -1.75
C PRO A 120 14.23 25.54 -1.15
N ILE A 121 13.84 24.40 -0.59
CA ILE A 121 14.78 23.34 -0.19
C ILE A 121 15.13 22.48 -1.40
N THR A 122 16.42 22.22 -1.58
CA THR A 122 16.95 21.47 -2.73
C THR A 122 17.08 19.98 -2.42
N GLN A 123 17.09 19.15 -3.46
CA GLN A 123 17.34 17.71 -3.31
C GLN A 123 18.72 17.42 -2.71
N ASP A 124 19.74 18.23 -3.01
CA ASP A 124 21.08 18.10 -2.43
C ASP A 124 21.08 18.38 -0.92
N GLU A 125 20.32 19.39 -0.46
CA GLU A 125 20.14 19.64 0.97
C GLU A 125 19.42 18.47 1.65
N ILE A 126 18.37 17.94 1.02
CA ILE A 126 17.65 16.76 1.51
C ILE A 126 18.59 15.54 1.63
N ALA A 127 19.40 15.29 0.60
CA ALA A 127 20.37 14.19 0.59
C ALA A 127 21.42 14.33 1.70
N LYS A 128 21.90 15.57 1.95
CA LYS A 128 22.82 15.86 3.07
C LYS A 128 22.18 15.58 4.43
N VAL A 129 20.89 15.92 4.61
CA VAL A 129 20.15 15.57 5.82
C VAL A 129 20.14 14.06 6.02
N SER A 130 19.80 13.30 5.00
CA SER A 130 19.80 11.84 5.06
C SER A 130 21.19 11.27 5.38
N GLU A 131 22.27 11.81 4.80
CA GLU A 131 23.64 11.41 5.12
C GLU A 131 24.00 11.65 6.59
N VAL A 132 23.65 12.83 7.13
CA VAL A 132 23.89 13.17 8.53
C VAL A 132 23.08 12.27 9.47
N MET A 133 21.81 12.00 9.15
CA MET A 133 20.96 11.09 9.92
C MET A 133 21.58 9.69 10.00
N ASN A 134 22.05 9.16 8.86
CA ASN A 134 22.74 7.87 8.81
C ASN A 134 24.00 7.85 9.69
N LYS A 135 24.84 8.89 9.62
CA LYS A 135 26.05 9.02 10.46
C LYS A 135 25.74 9.11 11.95
N LYS A 136 24.56 9.62 12.31
CA LYS A 136 24.10 9.78 13.70
C LYS A 136 23.18 8.65 14.15
N SER A 137 22.92 7.66 13.28
CA SER A 137 21.98 6.56 13.52
C SER A 137 20.58 7.04 13.91
N ILE A 138 20.09 8.11 13.26
CA ILE A 138 18.73 8.62 13.45
C ILE A 138 17.85 8.04 12.34
N GLY A 139 16.82 7.28 12.71
CA GLY A 139 15.85 6.74 11.75
C GLY A 139 14.99 7.84 11.10
N PRO A 140 14.69 7.75 9.79
CA PRO A 140 13.94 8.78 9.08
C PRO A 140 12.42 8.71 9.19
N GLU A 141 11.86 7.59 9.60
CA GLU A 141 10.44 7.22 9.45
C GLU A 141 9.49 8.23 10.09
N ASN A 142 9.83 8.75 11.27
CA ASN A 142 9.01 9.72 12.02
C ASN A 142 9.54 11.16 11.94
N THR A 143 10.18 11.53 10.81
CA THR A 143 10.82 12.84 10.66
C THR A 143 10.31 13.66 9.47
N ARG A 144 10.46 14.99 9.57
CA ARG A 144 10.32 15.95 8.48
C ARG A 144 11.52 16.89 8.45
N VAL A 145 11.71 17.61 7.35
CA VAL A 145 12.80 18.59 7.22
C VAL A 145 12.21 19.97 7.05
N ARG A 146 12.70 20.94 7.82
CA ARG A 146 12.36 22.35 7.68
C ARG A 146 13.61 23.16 7.37
N LYS A 147 13.59 23.93 6.28
CA LYS A 147 14.60 24.95 5.99
C LYS A 147 14.11 26.31 6.48
N VAL A 148 14.91 26.96 7.31
CA VAL A 148 14.66 28.32 7.83
C VAL A 148 15.89 29.21 7.63
N ILE A 149 15.69 30.52 7.52
CA ILE A 149 16.78 31.49 7.49
C ILE A 149 17.00 32.04 8.90
N LYS A 150 18.18 31.82 9.47
CA LYS A 150 18.60 32.35 10.76
C LYS A 150 19.86 33.19 10.58
N ASP A 151 19.81 34.44 11.01
CA ASP A 151 20.93 35.40 10.88
C ASP A 151 21.48 35.50 9.45
N GLY A 152 20.59 35.43 8.45
CA GLY A 152 20.94 35.50 7.02
C GLY A 152 21.55 34.22 6.44
N LYS A 153 21.57 33.11 7.19
CA LYS A 153 22.09 31.81 6.75
C LYS A 153 20.99 30.75 6.74
N PRO A 154 20.99 29.83 5.76
CA PRO A 154 20.07 28.69 5.78
C PRO A 154 20.46 27.73 6.92
N VAL A 155 19.46 27.37 7.71
CA VAL A 155 19.54 26.36 8.76
C VAL A 155 18.52 25.26 8.45
N LEU A 156 18.97 24.02 8.51
CA LEU A 156 18.11 22.85 8.32
C LEU A 156 17.71 22.30 9.68
N GLN A 157 16.43 22.05 9.88
CA GLN A 157 15.88 21.47 11.08
C GLN A 157 15.23 20.14 10.74
N LEU A 158 15.75 19.07 11.33
CA LEU A 158 15.13 17.76 11.32
C LEU A 158 14.06 17.74 12.41
N LEU A 159 12.80 17.81 12.00
CA LEU A 159 11.66 17.76 12.89
C LEU A 159 11.36 16.30 13.22
N GLN A 160 11.44 15.91 14.48
CA GLN A 160 11.10 14.58 14.96
C GLN A 160 9.72 14.61 15.62
N ALA A 161 8.86 13.69 15.19
CA ALA A 161 7.52 13.56 15.73
C ALA A 161 7.53 13.04 17.17
N SER A 162 7.01 13.83 18.11
CA SER A 162 6.92 13.44 19.52
C SER A 162 5.94 14.33 20.30
N ALA A 163 5.26 13.76 21.29
CA ALA A 163 4.39 14.52 22.20
C ALA A 163 5.19 15.52 23.06
N GLN A 164 6.37 15.12 23.54
CA GLN A 164 7.23 16.02 24.31
C GLN A 164 7.97 17.00 23.39
N THR A 165 8.17 18.21 23.90
CA THR A 165 8.96 19.27 23.28
C THR A 165 10.26 19.50 24.06
N GLY A 166 11.24 20.15 23.45
CA GLY A 166 12.50 20.55 24.09
C GLY A 166 13.71 19.65 23.78
N PRO A 167 14.90 20.01 24.31
CA PRO A 167 16.15 19.33 24.02
C PRO A 167 16.14 17.87 24.50
N LEU A 168 16.86 17.00 23.79
CA LEU A 168 17.19 15.68 24.29
C LEU A 168 17.99 15.80 25.60
N LYS A 169 17.78 14.87 26.55
CA LYS A 169 18.48 14.83 27.85
C LYS A 169 20.02 14.90 27.75
N ASN A 170 20.60 14.62 26.57
CA ASN A 170 22.03 14.59 26.31
C ASN A 170 22.56 15.78 25.47
N GLY A 171 21.77 16.84 25.22
CA GLY A 171 22.29 18.14 24.79
C GLY A 171 22.83 18.28 23.36
N HIS A 172 22.61 17.32 22.47
CA HIS A 172 22.99 17.45 21.05
C HIS A 172 21.81 17.97 20.23
N GLU A 173 21.63 19.29 20.18
CA GLU A 173 20.68 19.94 19.27
C GLU A 173 21.25 20.08 17.86
N GLU A 174 22.57 20.25 17.71
CA GLU A 174 23.25 20.36 16.40
C GLU A 174 23.82 19.01 15.95
N LEU A 175 23.34 18.52 14.80
CA LEU A 175 23.74 17.26 14.19
C LEU A 175 24.99 17.43 13.31
N ALA A 176 25.07 18.57 12.61
CA ALA A 176 26.16 19.01 11.75
C ALA A 176 26.06 20.54 11.62
N ASP A 177 27.07 21.20 11.03
CA ASP A 177 27.10 22.66 10.85
C ASP A 177 25.81 23.17 10.19
N GLY A 178 25.02 23.95 10.95
CA GLY A 178 23.75 24.51 10.47
C GLY A 178 22.59 23.51 10.37
N MET A 179 22.70 22.33 11.00
CA MET A 179 21.67 21.28 10.98
C MET A 179 21.27 20.85 12.38
N PHE A 180 19.99 20.96 12.74
CA PHE A 180 19.52 20.75 14.11
C PHE A 180 18.41 19.71 14.20
N LEU A 181 18.41 18.90 15.26
CA LEU A 181 17.28 18.03 15.61
C LEU A 181 16.29 18.80 16.49
N VAL A 182 15.01 18.81 16.12
CA VAL A 182 13.94 19.50 16.82
C VAL A 182 12.81 18.52 17.12
N ARG A 183 12.53 18.28 18.39
CA ARG A 183 11.41 17.45 18.84
C ARG A 183 10.11 18.24 18.90
N GLY A 184 8.98 17.53 18.96
CA GLY A 184 7.68 18.14 19.18
C GLY A 184 6.83 18.29 17.92
N ASP A 185 7.25 17.70 16.80
CA ASP A 185 6.41 17.69 15.61
C ASP A 185 5.15 16.85 15.90
N HIS A 186 3.97 17.38 15.57
CA HIS A 186 2.67 16.80 15.93
C HIS A 186 2.46 16.58 17.44
N SER A 187 3.08 17.41 18.30
CA SER A 187 3.08 17.20 19.75
C SER A 187 1.69 17.16 20.38
N GLU A 188 0.78 18.05 19.96
CA GLU A 188 -0.60 18.08 20.48
C GLU A 188 -1.36 16.81 20.11
N GLU A 189 -1.28 16.38 18.85
CA GLU A 189 -1.95 15.19 18.35
C GLU A 189 -1.36 13.92 18.99
N LEU A 190 -0.03 13.79 19.07
CA LEU A 190 0.63 12.63 19.67
C LEU A 190 0.40 12.55 21.19
N ALA A 191 0.19 13.67 21.88
CA ALA A 191 -0.22 13.67 23.27
C ALA A 191 -1.63 13.05 23.45
N LYS A 192 -2.58 13.41 22.58
CA LYS A 192 -3.92 12.79 22.55
C LYS A 192 -3.82 11.28 22.27
N VAL A 193 -3.00 10.89 21.29
CA VAL A 193 -2.74 9.47 20.96
C VAL A 193 -2.17 8.72 22.17
N CYS A 194 -1.15 9.27 22.84
CA CYS A 194 -0.58 8.66 24.05
C CYS A 194 -1.63 8.44 25.13
N SER A 195 -2.49 9.44 25.39
CA SER A 195 -3.56 9.30 26.40
C SER A 195 -4.59 8.24 26.03
N ALA A 196 -4.95 8.13 24.75
CA ALA A 196 -5.84 7.09 24.27
C ALA A 196 -5.22 5.69 24.42
N LEU A 197 -3.93 5.53 24.09
CA LEU A 197 -3.20 4.27 24.25
C LEU A 197 -3.01 3.87 25.72
N GLU A 198 -2.78 4.83 26.61
CA GLU A 198 -2.73 4.57 28.06
C GLU A 198 -4.04 3.97 28.56
N LYS A 199 -5.20 4.48 28.11
CA LYS A 199 -6.51 3.89 28.41
C LYS A 199 -6.70 2.53 27.74
N ALA A 200 -6.29 2.38 26.48
CA ALA A 200 -6.41 1.11 25.77
C ALA A 200 -5.64 -0.02 26.45
N LYS A 201 -4.48 0.29 27.05
CA LYS A 201 -3.65 -0.65 27.80
C LYS A 201 -4.38 -1.26 29.01
N GLU A 202 -5.33 -0.55 29.63
CA GLU A 202 -6.16 -1.11 30.72
C GLU A 202 -7.06 -2.27 30.25
N TYR A 203 -7.30 -2.39 28.95
CA TYR A 203 -8.14 -3.41 28.33
C TYR A 203 -7.33 -4.42 27.49
N ALA A 204 -6.00 -4.43 27.61
CA ALA A 204 -5.15 -5.38 26.91
C ALA A 204 -5.55 -6.83 27.25
N GLY A 205 -5.70 -7.67 26.22
CA GLY A 205 -6.12 -9.06 26.37
C GLY A 205 -5.02 -9.99 26.89
N ASN A 206 -3.76 -9.55 26.85
CA ASN A 206 -2.60 -10.30 27.34
C ASN A 206 -1.38 -9.39 27.61
N ASP A 207 -0.30 -9.98 28.15
CA ASP A 207 0.93 -9.25 28.51
C ASP A 207 1.66 -8.66 27.30
N LYS A 208 1.65 -9.35 26.14
CA LYS A 208 2.28 -8.85 24.91
C LYS A 208 1.60 -7.58 24.43
N GLN A 209 0.27 -7.53 24.49
CA GLN A 209 -0.52 -6.33 24.19
C GLN A 209 -0.18 -5.18 25.11
N SER A 210 -0.12 -5.43 26.43
CA SER A 210 0.31 -4.42 27.39
C SER A 210 1.73 -3.90 27.11
N GLN A 211 2.63 -4.79 26.69
CA GLN A 211 4.02 -4.48 26.42
C GLN A 211 4.19 -3.67 25.13
N PHE A 212 3.63 -4.09 23.98
CA PHE A 212 3.77 -3.32 22.75
C PHE A 212 3.07 -1.96 22.86
N LEU A 213 1.94 -1.85 23.56
CA LEU A 213 1.28 -0.56 23.82
C LEU A 213 2.17 0.37 24.64
N THR A 214 2.90 -0.18 25.62
CA THR A 214 3.88 0.60 26.41
C THR A 214 4.99 1.16 25.52
N HIS A 215 5.49 0.35 24.59
CA HIS A 215 6.52 0.77 23.64
C HIS A 215 5.99 1.78 22.60
N TYR A 216 4.76 1.63 22.10
CA TYR A 216 4.12 2.65 21.26
C TYR A 216 4.00 3.99 21.99
N ILE A 217 3.51 3.98 23.23
CA ILE A 217 3.39 5.18 24.05
C ILE A 217 4.76 5.84 24.22
N GLU A 218 5.82 5.05 24.49
CA GLU A 218 7.17 5.60 24.63
C GLU A 218 7.68 6.20 23.31
N CYS A 219 7.49 5.51 22.18
CA CYS A 219 7.81 6.03 20.85
C CYS A 219 7.09 7.36 20.59
N PHE A 220 5.76 7.42 20.73
CA PHE A 220 5.00 8.63 20.39
C PHE A 220 5.23 9.75 21.39
N ARG A 221 5.53 9.44 22.65
CA ARG A 221 5.88 10.44 23.66
C ARG A 221 7.27 11.03 23.39
N THR A 222 8.24 10.18 23.03
CA THR A 222 9.65 10.57 22.97
C THR A 222 10.20 10.86 21.57
N GLY A 223 9.63 10.23 20.54
CA GLY A 223 10.17 10.16 19.18
C GLY A 223 11.14 9.00 18.94
N SER A 224 11.34 8.09 19.90
CA SER A 224 12.28 6.95 19.76
C SER A 224 11.74 5.89 18.80
N LEU A 225 12.42 5.71 17.67
CA LEU A 225 12.16 4.63 16.74
C LEU A 225 12.67 3.28 17.25
N GLU A 226 13.63 3.26 18.17
CA GLU A 226 14.02 2.04 18.88
C GLU A 226 12.84 1.51 19.70
N ALA A 227 12.15 2.38 20.44
CA ALA A 227 10.92 1.99 21.15
C ALA A 227 9.85 1.50 20.17
N PHE A 228 9.72 2.12 18.99
CA PHE A 228 8.82 1.62 17.95
C PHE A 228 9.22 0.21 17.47
N GLN A 229 10.50 -0.03 17.18
CA GLN A 229 10.98 -1.36 16.78
C GLN A 229 10.76 -2.41 17.88
N GLU A 230 10.95 -2.07 19.16
CA GLU A 230 10.62 -2.97 20.27
C GLU A 230 9.11 -3.26 20.36
N SER A 231 8.23 -2.30 20.05
CA SER A 231 6.79 -2.58 19.96
C SER A 231 6.49 -3.57 18.84
N GLN A 232 7.13 -3.42 17.68
CA GLN A 232 6.94 -4.31 16.53
C GLN A 232 7.42 -5.74 16.84
N LYS A 233 8.60 -5.91 17.45
CA LYS A 233 9.11 -7.23 17.89
C LYS A 233 8.14 -7.96 18.79
N VAL A 234 7.50 -7.24 19.71
CA VAL A 234 6.49 -7.83 20.60
C VAL A 234 5.20 -8.13 19.86
N TRP A 235 4.71 -7.18 19.06
CA TRP A 235 3.45 -7.28 18.31
C TRP A 235 3.41 -8.46 17.33
N VAL A 236 4.49 -8.71 16.58
CA VAL A 236 4.53 -9.86 15.64
C VAL A 236 4.41 -11.21 16.34
N THR A 237 4.75 -11.27 17.63
CA THR A 237 4.61 -12.50 18.43
C THR A 237 3.24 -12.61 19.12
N ASP A 238 2.40 -11.57 19.11
CA ASP A 238 1.02 -11.61 19.60
C ASP A 238 0.10 -12.26 18.57
N VAL A 239 0.21 -13.58 18.42
CA VAL A 239 -0.53 -14.35 17.41
C VAL A 239 -2.00 -14.52 17.80
N SER A 240 -2.88 -14.55 16.80
CA SER A 240 -4.32 -14.78 16.98
C SER A 240 -5.03 -13.76 17.89
N ALA A 241 -4.62 -12.49 17.82
CA ALA A 241 -5.29 -11.40 18.51
C ALA A 241 -6.73 -11.23 18.02
N ARG A 242 -7.69 -11.11 18.94
CA ARG A 242 -9.11 -10.89 18.57
C ARG A 242 -9.34 -9.48 17.99
N VAL A 243 -8.64 -8.51 18.55
CA VAL A 243 -8.59 -7.12 18.06
C VAL A 243 -7.17 -6.89 17.59
N GLU A 244 -7.00 -6.72 16.30
CA GLU A 244 -5.72 -6.47 15.68
C GLU A 244 -5.55 -4.98 15.38
N ASN A 245 -4.30 -4.53 15.30
CA ASN A 245 -3.98 -3.14 15.05
C ASN A 245 -2.76 -2.96 14.14
N ILE A 246 -2.78 -1.86 13.40
CA ILE A 246 -1.60 -1.23 12.79
C ILE A 246 -1.63 0.23 13.27
N LEU A 247 -0.49 0.77 13.72
CA LEU A 247 -0.45 2.14 14.27
C LEU A 247 0.97 2.71 14.24
N GLY A 248 1.15 3.85 13.59
CA GLY A 248 2.39 4.62 13.65
C GLY A 248 2.76 5.30 12.34
N PHE A 249 4.04 5.64 12.20
CA PHE A 249 4.62 6.09 10.94
C PHE A 249 5.14 4.87 10.19
N ILE A 250 4.34 4.31 9.27
CA ILE A 250 4.58 2.97 8.71
C ILE A 250 5.15 3.04 7.30
N GLU A 251 4.39 3.59 6.35
CA GLU A 251 4.70 3.48 4.92
C GLU A 251 5.33 4.75 4.32
N PRO A 252 6.46 4.66 3.61
CA PRO A 252 7.18 5.82 3.09
C PRO A 252 6.77 6.23 1.66
N TYR A 253 5.68 5.67 1.11
CA TYR A 253 5.32 5.82 -0.31
C TYR A 253 5.16 7.27 -0.78
N ARG A 254 4.71 8.17 0.10
CA ARG A 254 4.38 9.57 -0.24
C ARG A 254 5.53 10.56 0.01
N ASP A 255 6.63 10.09 0.61
CA ASP A 255 7.86 10.88 0.66
C ASP A 255 8.58 10.74 -0.70
N PRO A 256 8.86 11.83 -1.45
CA PRO A 256 9.60 11.73 -2.70
C PRO A 256 11.04 11.20 -2.55
N ALA A 257 11.61 11.19 -1.34
CA ALA A 257 12.87 10.48 -1.05
C ALA A 257 12.67 9.02 -0.65
N GLY A 258 11.44 8.60 -0.34
CA GLY A 258 11.07 7.23 -0.02
C GLY A 258 11.61 6.73 1.32
N ILE A 259 11.86 7.61 2.30
CA ILE A 259 12.43 7.23 3.61
C ILE A 259 11.64 7.72 4.81
N ARG A 260 10.76 8.72 4.65
CA ARG A 260 9.89 9.23 5.72
C ARG A 260 8.50 8.63 5.58
N SER A 261 7.95 8.13 6.67
CA SER A 261 6.71 7.37 6.65
C SER A 261 5.48 8.23 6.97
N GLU A 262 4.37 7.93 6.31
CA GLU A 262 3.06 8.53 6.61
C GLU A 262 2.51 7.95 7.91
N TRP A 263 1.81 8.78 8.71
CA TRP A 263 1.04 8.29 9.84
C TRP A 263 -0.16 7.47 9.36
N GLU A 264 -0.30 6.25 9.85
CA GLU A 264 -1.47 5.40 9.63
C GLU A 264 -1.93 4.69 10.90
N ALA A 265 -3.21 4.36 10.92
CA ALA A 265 -3.81 3.50 11.94
C ALA A 265 -4.89 2.60 11.34
N MET A 266 -4.98 1.37 11.81
CA MET A 266 -6.08 0.46 11.53
C MET A 266 -6.41 -0.31 12.81
N ILE A 267 -7.68 -0.40 13.16
CA ILE A 267 -8.19 -1.30 14.21
C ILE A 267 -9.18 -2.25 13.55
N GLY A 268 -8.95 -3.56 13.71
CA GLY A 268 -9.72 -4.60 13.06
C GLY A 268 -10.13 -5.70 14.03
N ILE A 269 -11.28 -6.30 13.77
CA ILE A 269 -11.77 -7.46 14.53
C ILE A 269 -11.55 -8.71 13.69
N ALA A 270 -10.81 -9.66 14.23
CA ALA A 270 -10.47 -10.92 13.57
C ALA A 270 -11.71 -11.74 13.18
N ASP A 271 -11.76 -12.21 11.93
CA ASP A 271 -12.75 -13.19 11.47
C ASP A 271 -12.29 -14.62 11.80
N ALA A 272 -12.91 -15.21 12.82
CA ALA A 272 -12.53 -16.54 13.29
C ALA A 272 -12.76 -17.66 12.25
N ASP A 273 -13.71 -17.53 11.34
CA ASP A 273 -13.99 -18.56 10.34
C ASP A 273 -13.07 -18.45 9.13
N GLU A 274 -12.77 -17.23 8.70
CA GLU A 274 -11.77 -16.99 7.65
C GLU A 274 -10.37 -17.39 8.12
N ILE A 275 -10.00 -17.07 9.36
CA ILE A 275 -8.72 -17.49 9.96
C ILE A 275 -8.58 -19.01 9.99
N LYS A 276 -9.67 -19.77 10.25
CA LYS A 276 -9.61 -21.25 10.18
C LYS A 276 -9.30 -21.77 8.78
N LYS A 277 -9.88 -21.16 7.73
CA LYS A 277 -9.60 -21.53 6.33
C LYS A 277 -8.15 -21.24 5.97
N LEU A 278 -7.69 -20.04 6.30
CA LEU A 278 -6.31 -19.60 6.03
C LEU A 278 -5.30 -20.46 6.79
N LYS A 279 -5.60 -20.83 8.04
CA LYS A 279 -4.79 -21.79 8.80
C LYS A 279 -4.73 -23.15 8.12
N SER A 280 -5.87 -23.66 7.62
CA SER A 280 -5.90 -24.93 6.88
C SER A 280 -5.05 -24.87 5.60
N PHE A 281 -5.02 -23.72 4.93
CA PHE A 281 -4.16 -23.47 3.77
C PHE A 281 -2.68 -23.46 4.16
N VAL A 282 -2.32 -22.75 5.24
CA VAL A 282 -0.95 -22.71 5.80
C VAL A 282 -0.47 -24.11 6.22
N ASP A 283 -1.31 -24.87 6.92
CA ASP A 283 -1.00 -26.24 7.37
C ASP A 283 -0.76 -27.18 6.17
N SER A 284 -1.33 -26.85 5.01
CA SER A 284 -1.18 -27.59 3.74
C SER A 284 -0.08 -27.04 2.82
N SER A 285 0.59 -25.95 3.19
CA SER A 285 1.56 -25.22 2.36
C SER A 285 2.66 -26.11 1.75
N ALA A 286 3.21 -27.05 2.53
CA ALA A 286 4.24 -27.96 2.05
C ALA A 286 3.77 -28.81 0.86
N THR A 287 2.49 -29.18 0.80
CA THR A 287 1.90 -29.91 -0.34
C THR A 287 1.93 -29.08 -1.61
N PHE A 288 1.64 -27.78 -1.51
CA PHE A 288 1.63 -26.87 -2.66
C PHE A 288 3.04 -26.47 -3.09
N ILE A 289 3.95 -26.24 -2.14
CA ILE A 289 5.36 -25.90 -2.42
C ILE A 289 6.05 -27.01 -3.24
N ARG A 290 5.71 -28.29 -3.00
CA ARG A 290 6.21 -29.44 -3.78
C ARG A 290 5.72 -29.46 -5.24
N GLN A 291 4.82 -28.57 -5.63
CA GLN A 291 4.25 -28.47 -6.99
C GLN A 291 4.77 -27.24 -7.75
N LEU A 292 5.64 -26.45 -7.13
CA LEU A 292 6.29 -25.30 -7.76
C LEU A 292 7.24 -25.75 -8.88
N PRO A 293 7.48 -24.90 -9.89
CA PRO A 293 8.27 -25.28 -11.06
C PRO A 293 9.76 -25.54 -10.78
N TRP A 294 10.24 -25.27 -9.57
CA TRP A 294 11.60 -25.58 -9.10
C TRP A 294 11.65 -26.72 -8.06
N ALA A 295 10.52 -27.37 -7.78
CA ALA A 295 10.46 -28.51 -6.88
C ALA A 295 11.22 -29.70 -7.48
N VAL A 296 11.94 -30.44 -6.62
CA VAL A 296 12.73 -31.61 -7.04
C VAL A 296 12.46 -32.77 -6.09
N ASN A 297 11.92 -33.87 -6.64
CA ASN A 297 11.64 -35.08 -5.88
C ASN A 297 12.90 -35.63 -5.19
N GLY A 298 12.75 -36.07 -3.93
CA GLY A 298 13.84 -36.64 -3.13
C GLY A 298 14.85 -35.61 -2.56
N VAL A 299 14.72 -34.32 -2.90
CA VAL A 299 15.53 -33.24 -2.32
C VAL A 299 14.65 -32.36 -1.45
N ASN A 300 15.08 -32.11 -0.20
CA ASN A 300 14.34 -31.28 0.75
C ASN A 300 12.84 -31.68 0.87
N ASP A 301 12.59 -32.98 1.05
CA ASP A 301 11.23 -33.55 1.12
C ASP A 301 10.34 -33.18 -0.10
N GLY A 302 10.96 -33.14 -1.28
CA GLY A 302 10.29 -32.82 -2.55
C GLY A 302 10.20 -31.32 -2.87
N LYS A 303 10.56 -30.42 -1.95
CA LYS A 303 10.53 -28.96 -2.20
C LYS A 303 11.70 -28.50 -3.08
N GLY A 304 12.75 -29.31 -3.19
CA GLY A 304 13.95 -28.97 -3.96
C GLY A 304 14.96 -28.09 -3.22
N PRO A 305 16.13 -27.84 -3.85
CA PRO A 305 17.28 -27.22 -3.20
C PRO A 305 17.18 -25.69 -3.07
N PHE A 306 16.24 -25.07 -3.80
CA PHE A 306 15.99 -23.62 -3.79
C PHE A 306 14.87 -23.22 -2.81
N GLU A 307 14.48 -24.13 -1.91
CA GLU A 307 13.50 -23.89 -0.86
C GLU A 307 14.12 -24.04 0.52
N LYS A 308 13.54 -23.33 1.50
CA LYS A 308 13.89 -23.51 2.92
C LYS A 308 13.49 -24.91 3.38
N SER A 309 14.22 -25.49 4.35
CA SER A 309 13.88 -26.80 4.89
C SER A 309 12.58 -26.76 5.68
N LEU A 310 12.52 -25.83 6.63
CA LEU A 310 11.31 -25.44 7.34
C LEU A 310 10.66 -24.26 6.62
N PHE A 311 9.38 -24.43 6.29
CA PHE A 311 8.56 -23.31 5.86
C PHE A 311 7.90 -22.75 7.12
N GLU A 312 8.16 -21.49 7.40
CA GLU A 312 7.50 -20.74 8.47
C GLU A 312 6.54 -19.80 7.77
N ALA A 313 5.25 -20.10 7.86
CA ALA A 313 4.24 -19.21 7.34
C ALA A 313 4.25 -17.93 8.19
N PRO A 314 4.16 -16.75 7.57
CA PRO A 314 3.88 -15.54 8.32
C PRO A 314 2.52 -15.69 9.04
N ASP A 315 2.36 -15.02 10.18
CA ASP A 315 1.04 -14.96 10.82
C ASP A 315 0.09 -14.22 9.88
N PHE A 316 -1.08 -14.78 9.62
CA PHE A 316 -2.05 -14.17 8.70
C PHE A 316 -3.37 -14.03 9.42
N THR A 317 -3.83 -12.79 9.48
CA THR A 317 -5.09 -12.45 10.11
C THR A 317 -5.96 -11.72 9.11
N SER A 318 -7.15 -12.27 8.86
CA SER A 318 -8.21 -11.53 8.19
C SER A 318 -9.06 -10.82 9.23
N VAL A 319 -9.31 -9.52 9.03
CA VAL A 319 -10.03 -8.67 9.96
C VAL A 319 -11.14 -7.90 9.26
N TYR A 320 -12.22 -7.66 9.99
CA TYR A 320 -13.17 -6.61 9.69
C TYR A 320 -12.65 -5.30 10.27
N ALA A 321 -12.20 -4.39 9.41
CA ALA A 321 -11.72 -3.08 9.83
C ALA A 321 -12.87 -2.29 10.46
N LEU A 322 -12.67 -1.83 11.71
CA LEU A 322 -13.59 -0.95 12.42
C LEU A 322 -13.26 0.52 12.14
N ALA A 323 -11.97 0.85 12.07
CA ALA A 323 -11.47 2.17 11.72
C ALA A 323 -10.15 2.04 10.98
N VAL A 324 -9.98 2.84 9.93
CA VAL A 324 -8.75 3.00 9.15
C VAL A 324 -8.48 4.49 9.00
N CYS A 325 -7.43 4.99 9.65
CA CYS A 325 -6.99 6.38 9.55
C CYS A 325 -5.71 6.42 8.72
N GLY A 326 -5.84 6.68 7.44
CA GLY A 326 -4.74 6.81 6.50
C GLY A 326 -5.20 7.53 5.24
N SER A 327 -4.28 7.87 4.35
CA SER A 327 -4.62 8.48 3.05
C SER A 327 -5.33 7.51 2.10
N ILE A 328 -5.27 6.21 2.40
CA ILE A 328 -5.94 5.12 1.69
C ILE A 328 -6.57 4.14 2.68
N VAL A 329 -7.61 3.44 2.25
CA VAL A 329 -8.10 2.23 2.93
C VAL A 329 -7.54 1.03 2.18
N PHE A 330 -6.38 0.56 2.63
CA PHE A 330 -5.65 -0.56 2.03
C PHE A 330 -6.38 -1.90 2.18
N GLU A 331 -6.04 -2.84 1.31
CA GLU A 331 -6.65 -4.18 1.33
C GLU A 331 -5.88 -5.17 2.19
N ALA A 332 -4.56 -5.07 2.17
CA ALA A 332 -3.66 -5.95 2.91
C ALA A 332 -2.39 -5.17 3.33
N ALA A 333 -1.72 -5.64 4.38
CA ALA A 333 -0.47 -5.08 4.86
C ALA A 333 0.52 -6.17 5.34
N ASN A 334 1.76 -6.06 4.83
CA ASN A 334 3.00 -6.79 5.08
C ASN A 334 3.91 -6.27 6.21
N LEU A 335 3.63 -6.48 7.51
CA LEU A 335 4.31 -5.71 8.57
C LEU A 335 5.10 -6.56 9.60
N PRO A 336 6.14 -5.99 10.24
CA PRO A 336 6.66 -4.62 10.07
C PRO A 336 7.59 -4.47 8.86
N ASN A 337 7.87 -3.22 8.49
CA ASN A 337 8.80 -2.85 7.41
C ASN A 337 10.29 -3.07 7.76
N TYR A 338 10.62 -3.49 9.00
CA TYR A 338 11.99 -3.75 9.42
C TYR A 338 12.42 -5.19 9.12
N GLU A 339 13.22 -5.38 8.07
CA GLU A 339 13.66 -6.70 7.61
C GLU A 339 14.30 -7.55 8.72
N HIS A 340 15.16 -6.96 9.55
CA HIS A 340 15.79 -7.70 10.65
C HIS A 340 14.76 -8.23 11.68
N ILE A 341 13.63 -7.53 11.89
CA ILE A 341 12.55 -8.01 12.77
C ILE A 341 11.81 -9.15 12.08
N ARG A 342 11.53 -9.03 10.78
CA ARG A 342 10.93 -10.12 9.99
C ARG A 342 11.77 -11.40 10.06
N GLU A 343 13.09 -11.27 9.92
CA GLU A 343 14.03 -12.39 9.97
C GLU A 343 14.17 -13.02 11.38
N THR A 344 14.15 -12.21 12.44
CA THR A 344 14.47 -12.68 13.80
C THR A 344 13.27 -12.90 14.72
N CYS A 345 12.14 -12.25 14.44
CA CYS A 345 10.93 -12.30 15.26
C CYS A 345 9.69 -12.74 14.47
N GLY A 346 9.65 -12.50 13.17
CA GLY A 346 8.54 -12.83 12.27
C GLY A 346 7.80 -11.60 11.72
N SER A 347 6.75 -11.84 10.94
CA SER A 347 5.90 -10.81 10.34
C SER A 347 4.42 -11.21 10.40
N LYS A 348 3.55 -10.21 10.22
CA LYS A 348 2.09 -10.34 10.16
C LYS A 348 1.56 -9.83 8.82
N ASN A 349 0.76 -10.67 8.18
CA ASN A 349 -0.08 -10.36 7.04
C ASN A 349 -1.47 -10.01 7.56
N VAL A 350 -1.89 -8.75 7.42
CA VAL A 350 -3.24 -8.33 7.84
C VAL A 350 -4.07 -8.00 6.63
N VAL A 351 -5.20 -8.69 6.45
CA VAL A 351 -6.15 -8.47 5.35
C VAL A 351 -7.43 -7.83 5.87
N LEU A 352 -7.89 -6.78 5.21
CA LEU A 352 -9.14 -6.09 5.55
C LEU A 352 -10.31 -6.70 4.75
N ALA A 353 -10.96 -7.72 5.31
CA ALA A 353 -12.01 -8.50 4.66
C ALA A 353 -13.16 -7.64 4.12
N ASN A 354 -13.64 -6.68 4.93
CA ASN A 354 -14.70 -5.76 4.51
C ASN A 354 -14.25 -4.79 3.42
N ARG A 355 -12.98 -4.38 3.38
CA ARG A 355 -12.46 -3.57 2.27
C ARG A 355 -12.36 -4.37 0.97
N LEU A 356 -11.86 -5.61 1.04
CA LEU A 356 -11.80 -6.51 -0.12
C LEU A 356 -13.20 -6.85 -0.66
N SER A 357 -14.18 -7.01 0.23
CA SER A 357 -15.57 -7.32 -0.13
C SER A 357 -16.19 -6.24 -1.03
N VAL A 358 -15.74 -4.98 -0.93
CA VAL A 358 -16.25 -3.88 -1.76
C VAL A 358 -15.87 -4.03 -3.24
N ASN A 359 -14.85 -4.84 -3.56
CA ASN A 359 -14.54 -5.18 -4.95
C ASN A 359 -15.65 -6.01 -5.63
N ASN A 360 -16.58 -6.59 -4.86
CA ASN A 360 -17.82 -7.19 -5.36
C ASN A 360 -18.91 -6.13 -5.62
N ASN A 361 -18.53 -5.00 -6.23
CA ASN A 361 -19.47 -3.93 -6.56
C ASN A 361 -19.89 -4.04 -8.03
N PRO A 362 -21.17 -4.34 -8.33
CA PRO A 362 -21.64 -4.51 -9.70
C PRO A 362 -21.60 -3.21 -10.53
N ASN A 363 -21.47 -2.05 -9.88
CA ASN A 363 -21.38 -0.74 -10.53
C ASN A 363 -19.94 -0.37 -10.92
N LEU A 364 -18.93 -1.17 -10.53
CA LEU A 364 -17.57 -0.93 -10.98
C LEU A 364 -17.50 -0.99 -12.51
N PRO A 365 -16.88 0.01 -13.15
CA PRO A 365 -16.70 -0.02 -14.59
C PRO A 365 -15.69 -1.10 -14.97
N CYS A 366 -16.02 -1.89 -16.00
CA CYS A 366 -15.09 -2.86 -16.59
C CYS A 366 -14.97 -2.54 -18.08
N TYR A 367 -14.03 -1.67 -18.43
CA TYR A 367 -13.88 -1.16 -19.80
C TYR A 367 -13.24 -2.17 -20.76
N TRP A 368 -12.55 -3.18 -20.23
CA TRP A 368 -11.65 -4.06 -20.97
C TRP A 368 -12.20 -5.47 -21.21
N VAL A 369 -13.44 -5.71 -20.80
CA VAL A 369 -14.10 -7.02 -20.85
C VAL A 369 -15.20 -6.97 -21.90
N ASP A 370 -15.31 -8.03 -22.70
CA ASP A 370 -16.40 -8.14 -23.67
C ASP A 370 -17.77 -8.11 -22.98
N ALA A 371 -18.76 -7.48 -23.61
CA ALA A 371 -20.10 -7.34 -23.04
C ALA A 371 -20.76 -8.71 -22.72
N SER A 372 -20.42 -9.77 -23.47
CA SER A 372 -20.92 -11.12 -23.22
C SER A 372 -20.32 -11.78 -21.97
N GLU A 373 -19.15 -11.33 -21.52
CA GLU A 373 -18.42 -11.88 -20.37
C GLU A 373 -18.56 -11.02 -19.11
N LEU A 374 -19.12 -9.81 -19.23
CA LEU A 374 -19.16 -8.82 -18.15
C LEU A 374 -19.81 -9.35 -16.86
N ASN A 375 -20.93 -10.06 -16.96
CA ASN A 375 -21.62 -10.63 -15.80
C ASN A 375 -20.78 -11.69 -15.09
N PHE A 376 -20.09 -12.53 -15.86
CA PHE A 376 -19.19 -13.54 -15.34
C PHE A 376 -17.96 -12.91 -14.67
N PHE A 377 -17.35 -11.92 -15.32
CA PHE A 377 -16.20 -11.23 -14.78
C PHE A 377 -16.54 -10.53 -13.46
N LYS A 378 -17.65 -9.77 -13.39
CA LYS A 378 -18.07 -9.08 -12.17
C LYS A 378 -18.35 -10.04 -11.00
N SER A 379 -18.91 -11.22 -11.26
CA SER A 379 -19.18 -12.21 -10.21
C SER A 379 -17.94 -12.98 -9.74
N THR A 380 -16.82 -12.93 -10.47
CA THR A 380 -15.63 -13.74 -10.18
C THR A 380 -14.38 -12.93 -9.85
N THR A 381 -14.22 -11.70 -10.36
CA THR A 381 -13.00 -10.88 -10.20
C THR A 381 -12.62 -10.64 -8.74
N HIS A 382 -13.59 -10.32 -7.87
CA HIS A 382 -13.32 -10.10 -6.45
C HIS A 382 -12.86 -11.38 -5.73
N ILE A 383 -13.30 -12.55 -6.18
CA ILE A 383 -12.86 -13.85 -5.65
C ILE A 383 -11.43 -14.15 -6.09
N VAL A 384 -11.14 -13.94 -7.38
CA VAL A 384 -9.79 -14.08 -7.93
C VAL A 384 -8.82 -13.17 -7.17
N ARG A 385 -9.19 -11.90 -6.95
CA ARG A 385 -8.39 -10.94 -6.18
C ARG A 385 -8.12 -11.43 -4.76
N PHE A 386 -9.15 -11.87 -4.03
CA PHE A 386 -8.97 -12.42 -2.67
C PHE A 386 -8.03 -13.64 -2.64
N LEU A 387 -8.25 -14.61 -3.54
CA LEU A 387 -7.41 -15.81 -3.61
C LEU A 387 -5.97 -15.47 -3.99
N THR A 388 -5.79 -14.55 -4.95
CA THR A 388 -4.48 -14.05 -5.33
C THR A 388 -3.77 -13.42 -4.13
N THR A 389 -4.42 -12.52 -3.40
CA THR A 389 -3.86 -11.91 -2.18
C THR A 389 -3.52 -12.95 -1.12
N ALA A 390 -4.43 -13.91 -0.85
CA ALA A 390 -4.19 -14.94 0.15
C ALA A 390 -2.97 -15.81 -0.20
N ILE A 391 -2.84 -16.22 -1.47
CA ILE A 391 -1.71 -17.04 -1.93
C ILE A 391 -0.41 -16.22 -1.93
N HIS A 392 -0.47 -14.98 -2.42
CA HIS A 392 0.64 -14.03 -2.49
C HIS A 392 1.27 -13.81 -1.11
N GLU A 393 0.45 -13.53 -0.10
CA GLU A 393 0.95 -13.21 1.24
C GLU A 393 1.39 -14.45 2.02
N LEU A 394 0.62 -15.55 1.93
CA LEU A 394 0.85 -16.73 2.77
C LEU A 394 2.00 -17.59 2.27
N ILE A 395 2.08 -17.82 0.96
CA ILE A 395 3.12 -18.68 0.40
C ILE A 395 4.02 -17.94 -0.59
N GLY A 396 3.54 -16.88 -1.26
CA GLY A 396 4.30 -16.00 -2.16
C GLY A 396 5.62 -15.59 -1.54
N HIS A 397 5.58 -14.62 -0.64
CA HIS A 397 6.79 -14.10 0.01
C HIS A 397 7.54 -15.12 0.88
N GLY A 398 6.82 -16.08 1.47
CA GLY A 398 7.40 -17.08 2.39
C GLY A 398 8.28 -18.15 1.72
N THR A 399 8.22 -18.29 0.39
CA THR A 399 8.95 -19.30 -0.38
C THR A 399 10.32 -18.83 -0.87
N GLY A 400 11.22 -19.79 -1.06
CA GLY A 400 12.54 -19.58 -1.62
C GLY A 400 13.66 -19.47 -0.60
N LYS A 401 14.83 -19.96 -1.02
CA LYS A 401 16.08 -19.91 -0.27
C LYS A 401 17.14 -19.16 -1.07
N LEU A 402 17.60 -18.04 -0.52
CA LEU A 402 18.78 -17.35 -1.05
C LEU A 402 20.03 -18.20 -0.76
N LEU A 403 20.74 -18.63 -1.80
CA LEU A 403 22.00 -19.34 -1.66
C LEU A 403 23.07 -18.33 -1.26
N SER A 404 23.63 -18.48 -0.06
CA SER A 404 24.48 -17.45 0.53
C SER A 404 25.72 -18.04 1.19
N GLU A 405 26.83 -17.31 1.07
CA GLU A 405 27.95 -17.38 1.99
C GLU A 405 27.56 -16.63 3.28
N THR A 406 27.26 -17.35 4.35
CA THR A 406 26.76 -16.77 5.62
C THR A 406 27.87 -16.10 6.42
N SER A 407 29.09 -16.57 6.26
CA SER A 407 30.33 -15.96 6.74
C SER A 407 31.48 -16.45 5.85
N PRO A 408 32.65 -15.79 5.81
CA PRO A 408 33.75 -16.19 4.94
C PRO A 408 34.06 -17.70 5.01
N GLY A 409 33.82 -18.41 3.92
CA GLY A 409 34.02 -19.86 3.79
C GLY A 409 32.91 -20.77 4.33
N ALA A 410 31.81 -20.21 4.86
CA ALA A 410 30.64 -20.95 5.33
C ALA A 410 29.42 -20.65 4.45
N TYR A 411 28.74 -21.69 3.97
CA TYR A 411 27.62 -21.56 3.04
C TYR A 411 26.36 -22.19 3.62
N ASN A 412 25.21 -21.61 3.31
CA ASN A 412 23.91 -22.21 3.67
C ASN A 412 23.48 -23.31 2.67
N PHE A 413 24.33 -23.69 1.72
CA PHE A 413 24.12 -24.73 0.72
C PHE A 413 25.41 -25.56 0.52
N ASP A 414 25.30 -26.72 -0.12
CA ASP A 414 26.48 -27.54 -0.43
C ASP A 414 27.30 -26.88 -1.54
N LYS A 415 28.42 -26.24 -1.17
CA LYS A 415 29.32 -25.57 -2.12
C LYS A 415 30.14 -26.56 -2.95
N GLN A 416 30.37 -27.78 -2.45
CA GLN A 416 31.13 -28.81 -3.16
C GLN A 416 30.27 -29.47 -4.23
N ASN A 417 28.96 -29.62 -3.96
CA ASN A 417 27.95 -30.09 -4.91
C ASN A 417 26.81 -29.06 -5.03
N PRO A 418 27.04 -27.92 -5.73
CA PRO A 418 26.02 -26.89 -5.88
C PRO A 418 24.73 -27.43 -6.50
N PRO A 419 23.57 -26.86 -6.15
CA PRO A 419 22.30 -27.23 -6.77
C PRO A 419 22.35 -27.16 -8.30
N ILE A 420 21.53 -27.98 -8.97
CA ILE A 420 21.34 -27.89 -10.42
C ILE A 420 20.18 -26.93 -10.68
N SER A 421 20.40 -25.92 -11.51
CA SER A 421 19.37 -24.97 -11.91
C SER A 421 18.34 -25.63 -12.82
N PRO A 422 17.02 -25.50 -12.53
CA PRO A 422 15.97 -26.03 -13.40
C PRO A 422 15.83 -25.24 -14.70
N LEU A 423 16.51 -24.09 -14.85
CA LEU A 423 16.42 -23.25 -16.05
C LEU A 423 17.23 -23.81 -17.23
N ASN A 424 18.39 -24.42 -16.95
CA ASN A 424 19.34 -24.87 -17.95
C ASN A 424 19.93 -26.26 -17.67
N GLY A 425 19.65 -26.86 -16.51
CA GLY A 425 20.22 -28.15 -16.12
C GLY A 425 21.69 -28.09 -15.71
N GLU A 426 22.24 -26.90 -15.49
CA GLU A 426 23.64 -26.70 -15.10
C GLU A 426 23.76 -26.42 -13.59
N VAL A 427 24.94 -26.70 -13.03
CA VAL A 427 25.25 -26.36 -11.63
C VAL A 427 25.24 -24.85 -11.42
N VAL A 428 24.72 -24.39 -10.28
CA VAL A 428 24.73 -22.95 -9.98
C VAL A 428 26.17 -22.45 -9.77
N THR A 429 26.51 -21.33 -10.40
CA THR A 429 27.83 -20.71 -10.31
C THR A 429 27.86 -19.44 -9.46
N SER A 430 26.70 -18.86 -9.15
CA SER A 430 26.54 -17.62 -8.39
C SER A 430 25.76 -17.85 -7.09
N HIS A 431 26.01 -16.98 -6.11
CA HIS A 431 25.39 -16.95 -4.78
C HIS A 431 25.63 -15.58 -4.14
N TYR A 432 24.92 -15.24 -3.07
CA TYR A 432 25.19 -14.04 -2.28
C TYR A 432 26.48 -14.20 -1.50
N LEU A 433 27.36 -13.21 -1.58
CA LEU A 433 28.62 -13.19 -0.82
C LEU A 433 28.37 -12.79 0.64
N ALA A 434 29.37 -13.03 1.50
CA ALA A 434 29.30 -12.61 2.90
C ALA A 434 28.94 -11.12 3.04
N GLY A 435 27.84 -10.84 3.74
CA GLY A 435 27.32 -9.47 3.97
C GLY A 435 26.42 -8.92 2.85
N GLN A 436 26.26 -9.63 1.74
CA GLN A 436 25.27 -9.27 0.72
C GLN A 436 23.87 -9.75 1.10
N THR A 437 22.90 -8.86 0.92
CA THR A 437 21.47 -9.14 1.03
C THR A 437 20.78 -9.08 -0.33
N TRP A 438 19.55 -9.58 -0.42
CA TRP A 438 18.66 -9.42 -1.58
C TRP A 438 18.64 -7.97 -2.09
N GLY A 439 18.32 -7.03 -1.19
CA GLY A 439 18.27 -5.60 -1.49
C GLY A 439 19.61 -5.04 -1.97
N SER A 440 20.73 -5.48 -1.39
CA SER A 440 22.06 -4.98 -1.79
C SER A 440 22.47 -5.40 -3.21
N VAL A 441 22.07 -6.60 -3.66
CA VAL A 441 22.45 -7.14 -4.97
C VAL A 441 21.49 -6.65 -6.07
N PHE A 442 20.19 -6.67 -5.80
CA PHE A 442 19.17 -6.32 -6.79
C PHE A 442 18.85 -4.82 -6.84
N GLY A 443 19.20 -4.07 -5.78
CA GLY A 443 18.96 -2.65 -5.70
C GLY A 443 17.48 -2.31 -5.92
N ARG A 444 17.21 -1.40 -6.86
CA ARG A 444 15.84 -0.97 -7.20
C ARG A 444 14.94 -2.09 -7.75
N LEU A 445 15.50 -3.18 -8.26
CA LEU A 445 14.72 -4.32 -8.74
C LEU A 445 14.24 -5.25 -7.61
N ALA A 446 14.79 -5.10 -6.40
CA ALA A 446 14.54 -6.04 -5.31
C ALA A 446 13.05 -6.11 -4.93
N GLY A 447 12.42 -4.95 -4.70
CA GLY A 447 10.99 -4.90 -4.38
C GLY A 447 10.14 -5.40 -5.54
N THR A 448 10.37 -4.88 -6.75
CA THR A 448 9.53 -5.23 -7.90
C THR A 448 9.60 -6.72 -8.25
N VAL A 449 10.79 -7.32 -8.28
CA VAL A 449 10.93 -8.75 -8.61
C VAL A 449 10.26 -9.64 -7.55
N GLU A 450 10.27 -9.23 -6.28
CA GLU A 450 9.62 -9.98 -5.20
C GLU A 450 8.09 -9.98 -5.38
N GLU A 451 7.48 -8.82 -5.60
CA GLU A 451 6.04 -8.71 -5.81
C GLU A 451 5.57 -9.50 -7.03
N PHE A 452 6.33 -9.44 -8.12
CA PHE A 452 5.98 -10.14 -9.35
C PHE A 452 6.01 -11.64 -9.16
N ARG A 453 7.03 -12.14 -8.45
CA ARG A 453 7.17 -13.57 -8.14
C ARG A 453 5.98 -14.04 -7.30
N ALA A 454 5.56 -13.27 -6.31
CA ALA A 454 4.42 -13.61 -5.45
C ALA A 454 3.08 -13.57 -6.22
N ILE A 455 2.86 -12.58 -7.09
CA ILE A 455 1.68 -12.51 -7.98
C ILE A 455 1.65 -13.68 -8.96
N LEU A 456 2.75 -13.92 -9.70
CA LEU A 456 2.87 -15.02 -10.66
C LEU A 456 2.63 -16.38 -10.00
N MET A 457 3.10 -16.56 -8.76
CA MET A 457 2.88 -17.81 -8.04
C MET A 457 1.40 -18.02 -7.70
N SER A 458 0.70 -16.94 -7.38
CA SER A 458 -0.73 -16.97 -7.12
C SER A 458 -1.51 -17.36 -8.35
N GLU A 459 -1.26 -16.71 -9.49
CA GLU A 459 -1.85 -17.04 -10.78
C GLU A 459 -1.49 -18.46 -11.24
N TYR A 460 -0.24 -18.88 -11.02
CA TYR A 460 0.20 -20.23 -11.31
C TYR A 460 -0.63 -21.25 -10.54
N PHE A 461 -0.95 -21.02 -9.26
CA PHE A 461 -1.70 -21.97 -8.45
C PHE A 461 -3.21 -22.01 -8.70
N MET A 462 -3.77 -21.14 -9.53
CA MET A 462 -5.22 -21.11 -9.79
C MET A 462 -5.77 -22.32 -10.57
N ASP A 463 -4.92 -23.25 -11.01
CA ASP A 463 -5.35 -24.56 -11.54
C ASP A 463 -5.40 -25.67 -10.46
N ASN A 464 -4.95 -25.38 -9.23
CA ASN A 464 -4.86 -26.36 -8.16
C ASN A 464 -6.22 -26.54 -7.45
N LYS A 465 -6.89 -27.65 -7.75
CA LYS A 465 -8.23 -27.95 -7.20
C LYS A 465 -8.24 -28.19 -5.69
N ASP A 466 -7.16 -28.75 -5.13
CA ASP A 466 -7.08 -29.00 -3.68
C ASP A 466 -6.96 -27.68 -2.92
N LEU A 467 -6.13 -26.76 -3.43
CA LEU A 467 -5.98 -25.41 -2.90
C LEU A 467 -7.31 -24.65 -2.97
N LEU A 468 -7.93 -24.60 -4.14
CA LEU A 468 -9.22 -23.92 -4.32
C LEU A 468 -10.33 -24.56 -3.46
N GLY A 469 -10.26 -25.88 -3.25
CA GLY A 469 -11.15 -26.62 -2.35
C GLY A 469 -11.06 -26.18 -0.89
N ILE A 470 -9.88 -25.78 -0.39
CA ILE A 470 -9.71 -25.22 0.97
C ILE A 470 -10.53 -23.94 1.14
N PHE A 471 -10.65 -23.14 0.09
CA PHE A 471 -11.45 -21.91 0.07
C PHE A 471 -12.93 -22.14 -0.27
N GLY A 472 -13.33 -23.40 -0.53
CA GLY A 472 -14.71 -23.79 -0.80
C GLY A 472 -15.10 -23.82 -2.28
N TYR A 473 -14.14 -23.67 -3.19
CA TYR A 473 -14.38 -23.70 -4.64
C TYR A 473 -14.06 -25.09 -5.21
N THR A 474 -15.12 -25.85 -5.52
CA THR A 474 -15.04 -27.23 -5.99
C THR A 474 -15.79 -27.38 -7.31
N GLU A 475 -15.84 -28.58 -7.88
CA GLU A 475 -16.66 -28.86 -9.07
C GLU A 475 -18.18 -28.73 -8.80
N ASN A 476 -18.59 -28.74 -7.52
CA ASN A 476 -20.00 -28.70 -7.10
C ASN A 476 -20.44 -27.31 -6.57
N SER A 477 -19.54 -26.34 -6.50
CA SER A 477 -19.90 -24.97 -6.07
C SER A 477 -20.49 -24.17 -7.22
N ASN A 478 -21.27 -23.12 -6.90
CA ASN A 478 -21.88 -22.24 -7.90
C ASN A 478 -20.84 -21.58 -8.83
N ILE A 479 -19.69 -21.21 -8.26
CA ILE A 479 -18.49 -20.80 -9.00
C ILE A 479 -17.50 -21.94 -8.82
N THR A 480 -17.12 -22.59 -9.91
CA THR A 480 -16.26 -23.77 -9.88
C THR A 480 -14.78 -23.39 -9.92
N ALA A 481 -13.91 -24.35 -9.61
CA ALA A 481 -12.46 -24.19 -9.80
C ALA A 481 -12.10 -23.87 -11.27
N LYS A 482 -12.85 -24.42 -12.24
CA LYS A 482 -12.65 -24.15 -13.66
C LYS A 482 -13.04 -22.71 -14.02
N ASP A 483 -14.12 -22.21 -13.43
CA ASP A 483 -14.56 -20.82 -13.62
C ASP A 483 -13.51 -19.86 -13.09
N LEU A 484 -12.99 -20.11 -11.87
CA LEU A 484 -11.94 -19.28 -11.30
C LEU A 484 -10.64 -19.31 -12.08
N LEU A 485 -10.25 -20.48 -12.63
CA LEU A 485 -9.10 -20.57 -13.51
C LEU A 485 -9.29 -19.71 -14.76
N TYR A 486 -10.44 -19.78 -15.42
CA TYR A 486 -10.73 -18.94 -16.58
C TYR A 486 -10.75 -17.44 -16.21
N ALA A 487 -11.44 -17.10 -15.12
CA ALA A 487 -11.49 -15.74 -14.60
C ALA A 487 -10.09 -15.21 -14.27
N THR A 488 -9.17 -16.04 -13.78
CA THR A 488 -7.79 -15.64 -13.49
C THR A 488 -7.09 -15.13 -14.75
N TYR A 489 -7.18 -15.83 -15.88
CA TYR A 489 -6.58 -15.37 -17.14
C TYR A 489 -7.25 -14.11 -17.68
N LEU A 490 -8.56 -13.94 -17.47
CA LEU A 490 -9.26 -12.72 -17.82
C LEU A 490 -8.79 -11.54 -16.95
N ASN A 491 -8.59 -11.76 -15.64
CA ASN A 491 -8.02 -10.76 -14.72
C ASN A 491 -6.58 -10.39 -15.10
N ILE A 492 -5.72 -11.35 -15.49
CA ILE A 492 -4.36 -11.03 -15.96
C ILE A 492 -4.38 -10.00 -17.10
N GLY A 493 -5.31 -10.15 -18.05
CA GLY A 493 -5.49 -9.17 -19.12
C GLY A 493 -6.06 -7.84 -18.65
N VAL A 494 -7.09 -7.87 -17.80
CA VAL A 494 -7.76 -6.68 -17.28
C VAL A 494 -6.81 -5.85 -16.40
N ASP A 495 -6.18 -6.48 -15.42
CA ASP A 495 -5.25 -5.84 -14.48
C ASP A 495 -4.01 -5.33 -15.21
N GLY A 496 -3.51 -6.09 -16.20
CA GLY A 496 -2.38 -5.67 -17.03
C GLY A 496 -2.67 -4.45 -17.90
N LEU A 497 -3.90 -4.30 -18.41
CA LEU A 497 -4.33 -3.08 -19.10
C LEU A 497 -4.54 -1.92 -18.12
N GLN A 498 -5.25 -2.15 -17.01
CA GLN A 498 -5.49 -1.13 -15.99
C GLN A 498 -4.18 -0.55 -15.44
N ALA A 499 -3.18 -1.41 -15.21
CA ALA A 499 -1.87 -1.00 -14.73
C ALA A 499 -1.23 0.15 -15.53
N LEU A 500 -1.50 0.26 -16.83
CA LEU A 500 -0.94 1.33 -17.67
C LEU A 500 -1.29 2.74 -17.17
N GLU A 501 -2.38 2.91 -16.40
CA GLU A 501 -2.71 4.20 -15.77
C GLU A 501 -1.63 4.68 -14.78
N HIS A 502 -0.89 3.74 -14.17
CA HIS A 502 0.17 4.00 -13.20
C HIS A 502 1.57 4.18 -13.80
N TYR A 503 1.70 4.08 -15.13
CA TYR A 503 2.96 4.38 -15.81
C TYR A 503 3.11 5.88 -16.03
N ASN A 504 4.20 6.48 -15.59
CA ASN A 504 4.54 7.86 -15.90
C ASN A 504 5.37 7.93 -17.18
N PHE A 505 4.78 8.49 -18.24
CA PHE A 505 5.43 8.60 -19.54
C PHE A 505 6.59 9.60 -19.57
N GLN A 506 6.54 10.68 -18.77
CA GLN A 506 7.62 11.67 -18.76
C GLN A 506 8.89 11.10 -18.11
N ASP A 507 8.71 10.38 -17.00
CA ASP A 507 9.80 9.81 -16.22
C ASP A 507 10.21 8.40 -16.69
N GLN A 508 9.44 7.82 -17.62
CA GLN A 508 9.59 6.43 -18.07
C GLN A 508 9.67 5.45 -16.90
N ALA A 509 8.80 5.67 -15.92
CA ALA A 509 8.83 5.01 -14.62
C ALA A 509 7.44 4.59 -14.17
N TRP A 510 7.38 3.47 -13.46
CA TRP A 510 6.16 2.98 -12.83
C TRP A 510 5.95 3.63 -11.47
N GLY A 511 4.73 4.10 -11.21
CA GLY A 511 4.39 4.73 -9.94
C GLY A 511 4.19 3.73 -8.79
N GLN A 512 3.98 2.44 -9.08
CA GLN A 512 3.75 1.41 -8.08
C GLN A 512 4.12 0.02 -8.63
N VAL A 513 4.72 -0.81 -7.77
CA VAL A 513 5.40 -2.07 -8.16
C VAL A 513 4.45 -3.20 -8.59
N HIS A 514 3.27 -3.33 -7.99
CA HIS A 514 2.25 -4.32 -8.35
C HIS A 514 1.65 -4.05 -9.74
N HIS A 515 1.36 -2.80 -10.07
CA HIS A 515 0.87 -2.46 -11.42
C HIS A 515 1.91 -2.76 -12.49
N GLN A 516 3.19 -2.48 -12.22
CA GLN A 516 4.28 -2.92 -13.08
C GLN A 516 4.26 -4.46 -13.27
N ALA A 517 3.91 -5.21 -12.23
CA ALA A 517 3.79 -6.67 -12.26
C ALA A 517 2.70 -7.12 -13.22
N HIS A 518 1.48 -6.65 -13.01
CA HIS A 518 0.33 -7.03 -13.83
C HIS A 518 0.58 -6.75 -15.32
N PHE A 519 1.15 -5.58 -15.65
CA PHE A 519 1.50 -5.28 -17.04
C PHE A 519 2.58 -6.22 -17.59
N SER A 520 3.62 -6.50 -16.81
CA SER A 520 4.70 -7.39 -17.23
C SER A 520 4.23 -8.84 -17.46
N ILE A 521 3.33 -9.34 -16.61
CA ILE A 521 2.73 -10.66 -16.75
C ILE A 521 1.88 -10.73 -18.02
N LEU A 522 1.02 -9.72 -18.26
CA LEU A 522 0.27 -9.61 -19.51
C LEU A 522 1.20 -9.59 -20.73
N LYS A 523 2.22 -8.73 -20.73
CA LYS A 523 3.19 -8.61 -21.82
C LYS A 523 3.93 -9.93 -22.06
N HIS A 524 4.28 -10.66 -21.00
CA HIS A 524 4.89 -11.98 -21.10
C HIS A 524 3.94 -13.01 -21.73
N LEU A 525 2.68 -13.09 -21.31
CA LEU A 525 1.71 -14.02 -21.92
C LEU A 525 1.36 -13.67 -23.38
N LEU A 526 1.35 -12.39 -23.74
CA LEU A 526 1.19 -11.96 -25.14
C LEU A 526 2.35 -12.44 -26.02
N GLN A 527 3.57 -12.55 -25.47
CA GLN A 527 4.77 -12.94 -26.20
C GLN A 527 5.05 -14.46 -26.19
N ASP A 528 4.82 -15.12 -25.05
CA ASP A 528 5.24 -16.51 -24.79
C ASP A 528 4.05 -17.47 -24.60
N GLY A 529 2.83 -16.95 -24.49
CA GLY A 529 1.62 -17.73 -24.22
C GLY A 529 0.93 -18.30 -25.47
N ASP A 530 1.49 -18.12 -26.66
CA ASP A 530 0.96 -18.62 -27.94
C ASP A 530 -0.53 -18.26 -28.16
N GLY A 531 -0.92 -17.00 -27.91
CA GLY A 531 -2.29 -16.54 -28.10
C GLY A 531 -3.30 -17.01 -27.06
N ILE A 532 -2.84 -17.52 -25.91
CA ILE A 532 -3.72 -17.73 -24.73
C ILE A 532 -4.47 -16.46 -24.34
N ILE A 533 -3.80 -15.31 -24.40
CA ILE A 533 -4.39 -13.99 -24.22
C ILE A 533 -4.12 -13.18 -25.48
N SER A 534 -5.10 -12.40 -25.91
CA SER A 534 -4.95 -11.38 -26.95
C SER A 534 -5.75 -10.14 -26.59
N ILE A 535 -5.30 -8.98 -27.06
CA ILE A 535 -6.01 -7.71 -26.87
C ILE A 535 -6.52 -7.24 -28.23
N ALA A 536 -7.84 -7.27 -28.42
CA ALA A 536 -8.46 -6.59 -29.53
C ALA A 536 -8.41 -5.09 -29.27
N HIS A 537 -8.03 -4.29 -30.27
CA HIS A 537 -7.92 -2.84 -30.13
C HIS A 537 -8.46 -2.11 -31.35
N ASP A 538 -9.22 -1.03 -31.10
CA ASP A 538 -9.63 -0.07 -32.12
C ASP A 538 -9.25 1.34 -31.65
N LEU A 539 -8.23 1.91 -32.30
CA LEU A 539 -7.71 3.23 -31.94
C LEU A 539 -8.68 4.36 -32.30
N ALA A 540 -9.52 4.18 -33.33
CA ALA A 540 -10.51 5.18 -33.70
C ALA A 540 -11.67 5.22 -32.70
N GLN A 541 -12.03 4.06 -32.14
CA GLN A 541 -13.06 3.94 -31.10
C GLN A 541 -12.50 4.07 -29.67
N GLN A 542 -11.17 4.20 -29.52
CA GLN A 542 -10.49 4.17 -28.24
C GLN A 542 -10.95 3.00 -27.35
N SER A 543 -10.95 1.79 -27.92
CA SER A 543 -11.38 0.56 -27.26
C SER A 543 -10.27 -0.48 -27.20
N LEU A 544 -10.26 -1.22 -26.08
CA LEU A 544 -9.40 -2.36 -25.82
C LEU A 544 -10.27 -3.45 -25.20
N THR A 545 -10.15 -4.69 -25.68
CA THR A 545 -10.89 -5.84 -25.16
C THR A 545 -9.96 -7.02 -24.97
N VAL A 546 -9.97 -7.60 -23.78
CA VAL A 546 -9.23 -8.81 -23.44
C VAL A 546 -9.98 -10.02 -23.97
N HIS A 547 -9.26 -10.92 -24.64
CA HIS A 547 -9.76 -12.23 -25.06
C HIS A 547 -8.86 -13.34 -24.52
N VAL A 548 -9.48 -14.41 -24.00
CA VAL A 548 -8.80 -15.59 -23.46
C VAL A 548 -9.21 -16.84 -24.24
N ASP A 549 -8.23 -17.58 -24.77
CA ASP A 549 -8.47 -18.89 -25.37
C ASP A 549 -8.41 -19.99 -24.29
N GLN A 550 -9.59 -20.36 -23.77
CA GLN A 550 -9.72 -21.37 -22.72
C GLN A 550 -9.03 -22.70 -23.07
N SER A 551 -8.96 -23.08 -24.35
CA SER A 551 -8.34 -24.34 -24.77
C SER A 551 -6.82 -24.38 -24.58
N LYS A 552 -6.18 -23.20 -24.46
CA LYS A 552 -4.73 -23.05 -24.32
C LYS A 552 -4.25 -22.87 -22.88
N ILE A 553 -5.15 -22.77 -21.90
CA ILE A 553 -4.79 -22.50 -20.49
C ILE A 553 -3.77 -23.52 -19.97
N HIS A 554 -4.07 -24.81 -20.05
CA HIS A 554 -3.18 -25.84 -19.50
C HIS A 554 -1.97 -26.14 -20.40
N SER A 555 -2.12 -26.01 -21.72
CA SER A 555 -1.09 -26.38 -22.70
C SER A 555 -0.05 -25.29 -22.92
N HIS A 556 -0.43 -24.01 -22.84
CA HIS A 556 0.44 -22.88 -23.14
C HIS A 556 0.52 -21.88 -21.98
N GLY A 557 -0.64 -21.48 -21.42
CA GLY A 557 -0.71 -20.48 -20.35
C GLY A 557 0.05 -20.89 -19.09
N LYS A 558 -0.33 -22.02 -18.48
CA LYS A 558 0.27 -22.55 -17.24
C LYS A 558 1.77 -22.82 -17.40
N PRO A 559 2.25 -23.46 -18.48
CA PRO A 559 3.68 -23.56 -18.74
C PRO A 559 4.39 -22.21 -18.92
N SER A 560 3.76 -21.22 -19.54
CA SER A 560 4.32 -19.88 -19.72
C SER A 560 4.50 -19.14 -18.39
N LEU A 561 3.46 -19.15 -17.54
CA LEU A 561 3.53 -18.63 -16.16
C LEU A 561 4.62 -19.35 -15.37
N GLY A 562 4.67 -20.69 -15.45
CA GLY A 562 5.68 -21.51 -14.77
C GLY A 562 7.11 -21.19 -15.20
N ARG A 563 7.35 -20.96 -16.50
CA ARG A 563 8.66 -20.53 -17.02
C ARG A 563 9.06 -19.16 -16.47
N TYR A 564 8.13 -18.20 -16.45
CA TYR A 564 8.42 -16.87 -15.93
C TYR A 564 8.72 -16.90 -14.42
N LEU A 565 7.83 -17.54 -13.66
CA LEU A 565 7.97 -17.74 -12.22
C LEU A 565 9.29 -18.42 -11.85
N SER A 566 9.65 -19.51 -12.56
CA SER A 566 10.90 -20.24 -12.34
C SER A 566 12.14 -19.37 -12.61
N LYS A 567 12.14 -18.59 -13.70
CA LYS A 567 13.24 -17.67 -14.02
C LYS A 567 13.49 -16.66 -12.90
N LEU A 568 12.46 -15.93 -12.50
CA LEU A 568 12.57 -14.92 -11.44
C LEU A 568 13.04 -15.53 -10.12
N HIS A 569 12.46 -16.67 -9.74
CA HIS A 569 12.81 -17.36 -8.50
C HIS A 569 14.25 -17.83 -8.46
N ILE A 570 14.72 -18.47 -9.53
CA ILE A 570 16.08 -19.01 -9.56
C ILE A 570 17.10 -17.87 -9.57
N TRP A 571 16.94 -16.85 -10.42
CA TRP A 571 17.87 -15.71 -10.43
C TRP A 571 17.92 -14.98 -9.08
N ARG A 572 16.78 -14.85 -8.41
CA ARG A 572 16.71 -14.37 -7.04
C ARG A 572 17.49 -15.25 -6.07
N CYS A 573 17.25 -16.56 -6.07
CA CYS A 573 17.93 -17.49 -5.17
C CYS A 573 19.44 -17.54 -5.40
N THR A 574 19.91 -17.27 -6.61
CA THR A 574 21.32 -17.44 -7.01
C THR A 574 22.08 -16.12 -7.15
N ALA A 575 21.50 -14.98 -6.74
CA ALA A 575 22.09 -13.65 -6.87
C ALA A 575 22.39 -13.21 -8.32
N ASP A 576 21.67 -13.75 -9.32
CA ASP A 576 21.89 -13.43 -10.74
C ASP A 576 21.05 -12.22 -11.20
N VAL A 577 21.40 -11.05 -10.66
CA VAL A 577 20.74 -9.78 -11.02
C VAL A 577 20.91 -9.44 -12.50
N SER A 578 22.02 -9.86 -13.12
CA SER A 578 22.31 -9.55 -14.52
C SER A 578 21.34 -10.25 -15.47
N ALA A 579 21.12 -11.56 -15.28
CA ALA A 579 20.16 -12.30 -16.08
C ALA A 579 18.73 -11.82 -15.82
N CYS A 580 18.38 -11.59 -14.55
CA CYS A 580 17.08 -11.04 -14.17
C CYS A 580 16.81 -9.71 -14.87
N ARG A 581 17.72 -8.74 -14.74
CA ARG A 581 17.59 -7.41 -15.35
C ARG A 581 17.38 -7.48 -16.85
N LYS A 582 18.22 -8.26 -17.55
CA LYS A 582 18.17 -8.40 -19.01
C LYS A 582 16.83 -8.96 -19.51
N PHE A 583 16.20 -9.84 -18.75
CA PHE A 583 14.91 -10.43 -19.09
C PHE A 583 13.72 -9.55 -18.67
N TYR A 584 13.81 -8.98 -17.48
CA TYR A 584 12.72 -8.32 -16.78
C TYR A 584 12.44 -6.89 -17.27
N GLU A 585 13.47 -6.07 -17.47
CA GLU A 585 13.28 -4.65 -17.83
C GLU A 585 12.52 -4.46 -19.16
N PRO A 586 12.79 -5.23 -20.23
CA PRO A 586 12.03 -5.12 -21.48
C PRO A 586 10.54 -5.46 -21.32
N LEU A 587 10.20 -6.37 -20.40
CA LEU A 587 8.81 -6.72 -20.10
C LEU A 587 8.07 -5.64 -19.31
N CYS A 588 8.80 -4.70 -18.70
CA CYS A 588 8.22 -3.58 -17.97
C CYS A 588 8.16 -2.29 -18.81
N ALA A 589 8.83 -2.26 -19.97
CA ALA A 589 8.80 -1.10 -20.86
C ALA A 589 7.40 -0.93 -21.49
N VAL A 590 6.90 0.31 -21.52
CA VAL A 590 5.65 0.69 -22.17
C VAL A 590 6.01 1.44 -23.45
N ASP A 591 6.25 0.69 -24.52
CA ASP A 591 6.74 1.18 -25.81
C ASP A 591 5.81 0.81 -26.97
N GLY A 592 5.79 1.63 -28.03
CA GLY A 592 5.04 1.33 -29.25
C GLY A 592 3.53 1.20 -29.02
N VAL A 593 2.95 0.03 -29.33
CA VAL A 593 1.50 -0.20 -29.19
C VAL A 593 1.00 -0.02 -27.76
N TYR A 594 1.85 -0.31 -26.76
CA TYR A 594 1.48 -0.17 -25.35
C TYR A 594 1.34 1.29 -24.92
N GLU A 595 2.04 2.23 -25.58
CA GLU A 595 1.84 3.66 -25.36
C GLU A 595 0.48 4.14 -25.86
N GLU A 596 0.02 3.61 -27.00
CA GLU A 596 -1.31 3.91 -27.52
C GLU A 596 -2.41 3.31 -26.62
N TRP A 597 -2.21 2.09 -26.11
CA TRP A 597 -3.10 1.49 -25.12
C TRP A 597 -3.16 2.33 -23.85
N ARG A 598 -2.00 2.81 -23.35
CA ARG A 598 -1.95 3.68 -22.17
C ARG A 598 -2.79 4.95 -22.36
N LYS A 599 -2.75 5.59 -23.53
CA LYS A 599 -3.56 6.79 -23.81
C LYS A 599 -5.06 6.47 -23.71
N ILE A 600 -5.48 5.31 -24.21
CA ILE A 600 -6.87 4.84 -24.09
C ILE A 600 -7.21 4.57 -22.62
N VAL A 601 -6.35 3.87 -21.88
CA VAL A 601 -6.55 3.55 -20.47
C VAL A 601 -6.73 4.81 -19.62
N VAL A 602 -5.79 5.76 -19.73
CA VAL A 602 -5.82 7.03 -18.98
C VAL A 602 -7.00 7.92 -19.37
N SER A 603 -7.60 7.73 -20.55
CA SER A 603 -8.80 8.47 -20.96
C SER A 603 -10.10 7.97 -20.32
N LYS A 604 -10.12 6.75 -19.77
CA LYS A 604 -11.32 6.21 -19.12
C LYS A 604 -11.43 6.75 -17.70
N PRO A 605 -12.64 7.11 -17.24
CA PRO A 605 -12.85 7.48 -15.84
C PRO A 605 -12.45 6.34 -14.91
N ASN A 606 -11.73 6.64 -13.83
CA ASN A 606 -11.48 5.67 -12.76
C ASN A 606 -12.38 5.98 -11.56
N MET A 607 -12.94 4.94 -10.95
CA MET A 607 -13.75 5.11 -9.73
C MET A 607 -12.81 5.46 -8.58
N ARG A 608 -13.07 6.59 -7.92
CA ARG A 608 -12.35 6.98 -6.70
C ARG A 608 -13.15 6.49 -5.50
N TRP A 609 -12.54 5.62 -4.71
CA TRP A 609 -13.20 5.05 -3.55
C TRP A 609 -13.42 6.09 -2.45
N LYS A 610 -14.64 6.12 -1.91
CA LYS A 610 -15.02 6.87 -0.73
C LYS A 610 -15.54 5.88 0.30
N PHE A 611 -14.97 5.90 1.50
CA PHE A 611 -15.37 5.00 2.59
C PHE A 611 -15.95 5.79 3.74
N VAL A 612 -17.24 5.57 3.98
CA VAL A 612 -17.88 5.97 5.23
C VAL A 612 -17.44 4.99 6.31
N GLN A 613 -16.84 5.51 7.38
CA GLN A 613 -16.38 4.70 8.50
C GLN A 613 -17.25 4.94 9.73
N PRO A 614 -17.58 3.89 10.51
CA PRO A 614 -18.36 4.05 11.73
C PRO A 614 -17.53 4.77 12.81
N ASN A 615 -18.22 5.29 13.81
CA ASN A 615 -17.60 5.75 15.05
C ASN A 615 -18.02 4.85 16.21
N THR A 616 -17.20 4.84 17.27
CA THR A 616 -17.52 4.14 18.52
C THR A 616 -17.67 5.13 19.67
N PHE A 617 -18.69 4.93 20.49
CA PHE A 617 -19.00 5.79 21.63
C PHE A 617 -19.08 4.98 22.92
N VAL A 618 -18.41 5.44 23.96
CA VAL A 618 -18.49 4.83 25.29
C VAL A 618 -19.74 5.35 26.01
N ARG A 619 -20.66 4.44 26.36
CA ARG A 619 -21.86 4.71 27.16
C ARG A 619 -21.78 3.90 28.46
N GLY A 620 -21.18 4.49 29.48
CA GLY A 620 -20.93 3.81 30.75
C GLY A 620 -19.94 2.66 30.59
N LYS A 621 -20.43 1.41 30.68
CA LYS A 621 -19.62 0.18 30.48
C LYS A 621 -19.75 -0.43 29.08
N ASN A 622 -20.65 0.10 28.24
CA ASN A 622 -20.90 -0.40 26.90
C ASN A 622 -20.21 0.47 25.86
N VAL A 623 -19.84 -0.13 24.73
CA VAL A 623 -19.38 0.57 23.54
C VAL A 623 -20.45 0.42 22.46
N GLU A 624 -20.93 1.53 21.93
CA GLU A 624 -21.90 1.57 20.84
C GLU A 624 -21.19 1.89 19.53
N VAL A 625 -21.51 1.15 18.48
CA VAL A 625 -21.04 1.44 17.10
C VAL A 625 -22.14 2.22 16.40
N LYS A 626 -21.81 3.40 15.88
CA LYS A 626 -22.69 4.19 15.02
C LYS A 626 -22.21 4.08 13.58
N ALA A 627 -23.06 3.50 12.73
CA ALA A 627 -22.90 3.57 11.29
C ALA A 627 -23.53 4.86 10.75
N TYR A 628 -23.07 5.28 9.58
CA TYR A 628 -23.54 6.46 8.88
C TYR A 628 -24.06 6.07 7.50
N GLU A 629 -24.85 6.94 6.88
CA GLU A 629 -25.37 6.72 5.53
C GLU A 629 -24.22 6.61 4.51
N GLU A 630 -24.39 5.75 3.50
CA GLU A 630 -23.43 5.57 2.39
C GLU A 630 -23.51 6.72 1.38
N SER A 631 -23.29 7.94 1.87
CA SER A 631 -23.35 9.21 1.12
C SER A 631 -22.20 10.14 1.50
N ASP A 632 -21.98 11.18 0.71
CA ASP A 632 -20.94 12.17 0.99
C ASP A 632 -21.26 12.98 2.25
N GLU A 633 -22.53 13.29 2.47
CA GLU A 633 -23.02 13.88 3.71
C GLU A 633 -22.77 12.95 4.90
N GLY A 634 -22.98 11.64 4.72
CA GLY A 634 -22.68 10.62 5.71
C GLY A 634 -21.19 10.55 6.08
N ILE A 635 -20.29 10.71 5.09
CA ILE A 635 -18.85 10.86 5.33
C ILE A 635 -18.60 12.08 6.20
N ILE A 636 -19.09 13.25 5.80
CA ILE A 636 -18.83 14.49 6.55
C ILE A 636 -19.37 14.39 7.98
N GLN A 637 -20.60 13.87 8.15
CA GLN A 637 -21.19 13.63 9.47
C GLN A 637 -20.32 12.68 10.30
N SER A 638 -19.79 11.61 9.71
CA SER A 638 -18.91 10.67 10.43
C SER A 638 -17.64 11.34 10.95
N TRP A 639 -17.10 12.33 10.23
CA TRP A 639 -15.92 13.07 10.68
C TRP A 639 -16.25 14.10 11.75
N VAL A 640 -17.37 14.82 11.61
CA VAL A 640 -17.82 15.80 12.61
C VAL A 640 -18.08 15.12 13.95
N GLU A 641 -18.80 14.00 13.94
CA GLU A 641 -19.11 13.26 15.17
C GLU A 641 -17.92 12.46 15.73
N ARG A 642 -16.80 12.40 15.00
CA ARG A 642 -15.54 11.85 15.50
C ARG A 642 -14.85 12.80 16.48
N ASP A 643 -15.17 14.10 16.42
CA ASP A 643 -14.77 15.16 17.37
C ASP A 643 -13.25 15.22 17.61
N ILE A 644 -12.47 15.35 16.53
CA ILE A 644 -10.99 15.26 16.54
C ILE A 644 -10.26 16.59 16.51
#